data_AF-A0A3P8URW9-F1
#
_entry.id   AF-A0A3P8URW9-F1
#
_cell.length_a   1.000
_cell.length_b   1.000
_cell.length_c   1.000
_cell.angle_alpha   90.00
_cell.angle_beta   90.00
_cell.angle_gamma   90.00
#
_symmetry.space_group_name_H-M   'P 1'
#
loop_
_entity.id
_entity.type
_entity.pdbx_description
1 polymer ?
#
loop_
_entity_poly.entity_id
_entity_poly.type
_entity_poly.pdbx_seq_one_letter_code
_entity_poly.pdbx_strand_id
1 'polypeptide(L)'
;MFLINRSKSLDESPISPLKIIKVCFLSNSTNLGKNFKLVRCEEDWTVRDIINAVLSSGCVGPGIKHTLCYSILLQHLKSSEKHWLHSELTVPELSQHYAQPHLEAEWRYDLRIRFVPQDFLETFKDDNTTIQYFYQQVRNDYMQHYASKVSDGMALQLGCLEIRRYYKDMNPNGLEKKSNFELLENELGLHLFFPKELINSMKPKQLRKLIQQTFQGYSTLKQDQCMERFFSTLAHCYSFTQEKFACQLMLSWSIKIDLVIGPEGISQHSENSNPAHLAAFSEIQSMCISAGSEGQAELTMQIKGNEQPLSVTTSSLAEAENMAYLIDGYCRLEGSTEGSLISRPCKGRDIKRKLPDIPKKVSRGSIKDSGIYAEIPERKTDSPDKHRLSRDDVEVGQILGEGFFGEVHEGVYRSPEGERTRVAIKTCKDCSEDVKEKFFSEASLMKDLNHPHIVRLIGVIEVDPVWIVMELYTHGELGQYLVEHQYVVTRVTLTLYSLQICKALAYLEGLNLVHRDIAVRNVLVASPDCVKLGDFGLSRYIDEQDYYKASVSRLPIKWMAPESINFRRFTRASDVWMFGVCVWEIFSMAQQPFSWLENWEVINQLESGVRLPKPKICPTPMYSLLSRCWSYETHARPCFSELVCSFSEFHRIELEQELNPARSNQVPTSFYDSCTEPPPKPSRINHFGATHLQEQEQVEEVLDRQRKEMLLDKQWLEEEERQLDPVVTSSQIKLPKKRGSSEKSPTPPTAPQPCVTAQINRSGDQVYTGVMNMVKLVAQLMNNISTLPASEYPGAVKEVGVTLRKLILDVEDILPSLHSSVNTEIEGTKRLLNKDLSELINKMRLAQQNSITSLKEECQRQMLSAAHTLALDSKNLLDAVDQARLKANLDKPDSRKENDSEL
;
A
#
# COMPACT_ATOMS: atom_id res chain seq x y z
N MET A 1 -61.59 -29.22 11.61
CA MET A 1 -62.57 -29.04 12.71
C MET A 1 -62.01 -27.94 13.59
N PHE A 2 -62.62 -26.74 13.58
CA PHE A 2 -62.12 -25.46 14.16
C PHE A 2 -60.74 -25.00 13.63
N LEU A 3 -60.51 -23.83 13.03
CA LEU A 3 -60.94 -22.43 13.25
C LEU A 3 -60.38 -21.79 14.53
N ILE A 4 -59.53 -20.76 14.35
CA ILE A 4 -59.94 -19.34 14.46
C ILE A 4 -58.89 -18.42 13.82
N ASN A 5 -59.34 -17.39 13.12
CA ASN A 5 -58.50 -16.30 12.58
C ASN A 5 -58.17 -15.27 13.65
N ARG A 6 -57.03 -14.57 13.52
CA ARG A 6 -57.02 -13.11 13.66
C ARG A 6 -55.87 -12.45 12.90
N SER A 7 -56.22 -11.58 11.97
CA SER A 7 -55.30 -10.73 11.21
C SER A 7 -54.92 -9.48 12.00
N LYS A 8 -53.70 -9.00 11.76
CA LYS A 8 -53.38 -7.57 11.73
C LYS A 8 -52.52 -7.30 10.50
N SER A 9 -52.87 -6.26 9.76
CA SER A 9 -52.10 -5.76 8.63
C SER A 9 -50.82 -5.07 9.12
N LEU A 10 -49.73 -5.31 8.41
CA LEU A 10 -48.59 -4.41 8.28
C LEU A 10 -48.55 -3.97 6.81
N ASP A 11 -48.18 -2.73 6.55
CA ASP A 11 -48.15 -2.19 5.19
C ASP A 11 -47.03 -2.84 4.37
N GLU A 12 -47.40 -3.56 3.31
CA GLU A 12 -46.48 -3.85 2.20
C GLU A 12 -46.34 -2.59 1.35
N SER A 13 -45.58 -1.61 1.84
CA SER A 13 -44.93 -0.65 0.96
C SER A 13 -44.05 -1.44 -0.02
N PRO A 14 -44.23 -1.31 -1.36
CA PRO A 14 -43.43 -2.07 -2.31
C PRO A 14 -41.96 -1.67 -2.16
N ILE A 15 -41.13 -2.61 -1.69
CA ILE A 15 -39.69 -2.40 -1.57
C ILE A 15 -39.15 -2.28 -3.00
N SER A 16 -38.76 -1.07 -3.38
CA SER A 16 -38.13 -0.83 -4.67
C SER A 16 -36.80 -1.59 -4.80
N PRO A 17 -36.44 -2.05 -6.00
CA PRO A 17 -35.25 -2.88 -6.18
C PRO A 17 -33.99 -2.07 -5.91
N LEU A 18 -33.30 -2.35 -4.78
CA LEU A 18 -32.04 -1.70 -4.42
C LEU A 18 -31.04 -1.76 -5.57
N LYS A 19 -30.65 -0.59 -6.09
CA LYS A 19 -29.53 -0.45 -7.00
C LYS A 19 -28.24 -0.30 -6.19
N ILE A 20 -27.22 -1.09 -6.53
CA ILE A 20 -25.86 -0.92 -6.00
C ILE A 20 -24.90 -0.77 -7.19
N ILE A 21 -24.21 0.37 -7.28
CA ILE A 21 -23.28 0.68 -8.37
C ILE A 21 -21.84 0.60 -7.85
N LYS A 22 -20.96 -0.08 -8.59
CA LYS A 22 -19.53 -0.20 -8.30
C LYS A 22 -18.75 0.89 -9.03
N VAL A 23 -18.39 1.95 -8.31
CA VAL A 23 -17.60 3.07 -8.86
C VAL A 23 -16.12 2.85 -8.56
N CYS A 24 -15.33 2.65 -9.61
CA CYS A 24 -13.87 2.54 -9.54
C CYS A 24 -13.22 3.93 -9.44
N PHE A 25 -12.07 4.02 -8.75
CA PHE A 25 -11.32 5.26 -8.59
C PHE A 25 -9.81 5.03 -8.47
N LEU A 26 -9.01 6.09 -8.58
CA LEU A 26 -7.54 6.05 -8.51
C LEU A 26 -7.02 6.32 -7.09
N SER A 27 -5.89 5.70 -6.75
CA SER A 27 -5.19 5.89 -5.47
C SER A 27 -3.69 5.56 -5.63
N ASN A 28 -2.84 6.16 -4.79
CA ASN A 28 -1.37 5.97 -4.74
C ASN A 28 -0.93 4.52 -4.43
N SER A 29 -1.87 3.60 -4.23
CA SER A 29 -1.63 2.15 -4.18
C SER A 29 -0.88 1.62 -5.42
N THR A 30 -0.12 0.54 -5.26
CA THR A 30 0.46 -0.20 -6.40
C THR A 30 -0.59 -0.84 -7.31
N ASN A 31 -1.83 -0.97 -6.83
CA ASN A 31 -2.99 -1.51 -7.55
C ASN A 31 -3.77 -0.41 -8.32
N LEU A 32 -3.08 0.34 -9.18
CA LEU A 32 -3.68 1.32 -10.09
C LEU A 32 -4.91 0.74 -10.81
N GLY A 33 -6.05 1.44 -10.74
CA GLY A 33 -7.30 1.05 -11.39
C GLY A 33 -8.08 -0.13 -10.76
N LYS A 34 -7.67 -0.66 -9.60
CA LYS A 34 -8.43 -1.72 -8.89
C LYS A 34 -9.25 -1.23 -7.69
N ASN A 35 -9.02 -0.02 -7.20
CA ASN A 35 -9.79 0.53 -6.07
C ASN A 35 -11.22 0.89 -6.51
N PHE A 36 -12.20 0.61 -5.66
CA PHE A 36 -13.60 0.90 -5.94
C PHE A 36 -14.39 1.11 -4.65
N LYS A 37 -15.53 1.80 -4.77
CA LYS A 37 -16.58 1.88 -3.75
C LYS A 37 -17.87 1.27 -4.28
N LEU A 38 -18.61 0.57 -3.42
CA LEU A 38 -19.99 0.21 -3.67
C LEU A 38 -20.91 1.33 -3.17
N VAL A 39 -21.75 1.85 -4.04
CA VAL A 39 -22.70 2.93 -3.76
C VAL A 39 -24.10 2.34 -3.85
N ARG A 40 -24.80 2.22 -2.72
CA ARG A 40 -26.25 1.98 -2.68
C ARG A 40 -26.92 3.27 -3.13
N CYS A 41 -27.78 3.19 -4.15
CA CYS A 41 -28.51 4.34 -4.69
C CYS A 41 -30.00 4.22 -4.38
N GLU A 42 -30.67 5.37 -4.26
CA GLU A 42 -32.14 5.45 -4.18
C GLU A 42 -32.71 5.70 -5.60
N GLU A 43 -34.02 5.56 -5.80
CA GLU A 43 -34.61 5.56 -7.16
C GLU A 43 -34.62 6.94 -7.84
N ASP A 44 -34.55 8.02 -7.07
CA ASP A 44 -34.53 9.41 -7.55
C ASP A 44 -33.10 9.99 -7.67
N TRP A 45 -32.07 9.25 -7.24
CA TRP A 45 -30.68 9.71 -7.30
C TRP A 45 -30.20 9.96 -8.73
N THR A 46 -29.42 11.03 -8.88
CA THR A 46 -28.70 11.35 -10.11
C THR A 46 -27.26 10.87 -10.08
N VAL A 47 -26.58 10.90 -11.24
CA VAL A 47 -25.13 10.70 -11.34
C VAL A 47 -24.34 11.70 -10.48
N ARG A 48 -24.82 12.94 -10.30
CA ARG A 48 -24.23 13.90 -9.35
C ARG A 48 -24.23 13.34 -7.92
N ASP A 49 -25.34 12.75 -7.49
CA ASP A 49 -25.48 12.24 -6.12
C ASP A 49 -24.58 11.03 -5.88
N ILE A 50 -24.41 10.17 -6.89
CA ILE A 50 -23.44 9.07 -6.88
C ILE A 50 -22.01 9.59 -6.76
N ILE A 51 -21.64 10.62 -7.54
CA ILE A 51 -20.31 11.27 -7.45
C ILE A 51 -20.10 11.84 -6.04
N ASN A 52 -21.05 12.62 -5.54
CA ASN A 52 -21.00 13.23 -4.21
C ASN A 52 -20.90 12.16 -3.10
N ALA A 53 -21.62 11.05 -3.20
CA ALA A 53 -21.57 9.93 -2.26
C ALA A 53 -20.24 9.16 -2.30
N VAL A 54 -19.45 9.25 -3.37
CA VAL A 54 -18.07 8.74 -3.41
C VAL A 54 -17.12 9.76 -2.79
N LEU A 55 -17.11 11.01 -3.29
CA LEU A 55 -16.20 12.06 -2.84
C LEU A 55 -16.34 12.36 -1.33
N SER A 56 -17.56 12.50 -0.82
CA SER A 56 -17.82 12.84 0.60
C SER A 56 -17.37 11.79 1.60
N SER A 57 -17.14 10.54 1.16
CA SER A 57 -16.78 9.43 2.05
C SER A 57 -15.28 9.28 2.30
N GLY A 58 -14.45 10.23 1.86
CA GLY A 58 -13.01 10.26 2.12
C GLY A 58 -12.19 9.19 1.40
N CYS A 59 -12.81 8.19 0.74
CA CYS A 59 -12.11 7.09 0.08
C CYS A 59 -11.23 7.54 -1.11
N VAL A 60 -11.53 8.71 -1.69
CA VAL A 60 -10.69 9.40 -2.69
C VAL A 60 -9.63 10.28 -2.00
N GLY A 61 -10.02 10.94 -0.92
CA GLY A 61 -9.19 11.77 -0.05
C GLY A 61 -10.04 12.83 0.69
N PRO A 62 -9.49 13.50 1.71
CA PRO A 62 -10.20 14.54 2.47
C PRO A 62 -10.19 15.90 1.75
N GLY A 63 -11.06 16.82 2.17
CA GLY A 63 -10.95 18.25 1.84
C GLY A 63 -11.31 18.66 0.40
N ILE A 64 -12.01 17.79 -0.34
CA ILE A 64 -12.39 18.03 -1.74
C ILE A 64 -13.38 19.20 -1.84
N LYS A 65 -13.08 20.16 -2.72
CA LYS A 65 -13.84 21.39 -3.01
C LYS A 65 -14.39 21.38 -4.43
N HIS A 66 -13.60 20.97 -5.41
CA HIS A 66 -13.96 21.10 -6.83
C HIS A 66 -14.78 19.90 -7.35
N THR A 67 -15.88 19.58 -6.66
CA THR A 67 -16.76 18.45 -7.00
C THR A 67 -17.28 18.51 -8.45
N LEU A 68 -17.54 19.72 -8.96
CA LEU A 68 -17.97 19.96 -10.34
C LEU A 68 -16.95 19.56 -11.43
N CYS A 69 -15.68 19.38 -11.09
CA CYS A 69 -14.67 18.90 -12.05
C CYS A 69 -14.77 17.38 -12.33
N TYR A 70 -15.48 16.64 -11.47
CA TYR A 70 -15.62 15.18 -11.55
C TYR A 70 -16.82 14.75 -12.42
N SER A 71 -16.67 13.62 -13.10
CA SER A 71 -17.69 12.91 -13.86
C SER A 71 -17.44 11.39 -13.76
N ILE A 72 -18.40 10.58 -14.21
CA ILE A 72 -18.23 9.13 -14.31
C ILE A 72 -18.13 8.75 -15.78
N LEU A 73 -17.03 8.07 -16.13
CA LEU A 73 -16.87 7.40 -17.41
C LEU A 73 -17.43 5.98 -17.27
N LEU A 74 -18.44 5.67 -18.08
CA LEU A 74 -18.96 4.33 -18.26
C LEU A 74 -18.25 3.67 -19.45
N GLN A 75 -17.43 2.65 -19.20
CA GLN A 75 -16.71 1.91 -20.23
C GLN A 75 -17.21 0.46 -20.33
N HIS A 76 -17.43 -0.01 -21.56
CA HIS A 76 -17.73 -1.41 -21.81
C HIS A 76 -16.43 -2.24 -21.79
N LEU A 77 -16.43 -3.38 -21.10
CA LEU A 77 -15.23 -4.21 -20.91
C LEU A 77 -14.87 -5.10 -22.11
N LYS A 78 -15.78 -5.26 -23.07
CA LYS A 78 -15.62 -6.15 -24.25
C LYS A 78 -15.51 -5.42 -25.60
N SER A 79 -15.61 -4.08 -25.61
CA SER A 79 -15.53 -3.26 -26.82
C SER A 79 -14.77 -1.96 -26.56
N SER A 80 -14.59 -1.12 -27.57
CA SER A 80 -14.02 0.23 -27.43
C SER A 80 -15.03 1.28 -26.95
N GLU A 81 -16.25 0.88 -26.59
CA GLU A 81 -17.38 1.76 -26.29
C GLU A 81 -17.23 2.47 -24.93
N LYS A 82 -17.50 3.78 -24.94
CA LYS A 82 -17.30 4.71 -23.82
C LYS A 82 -18.37 5.79 -23.82
N HIS A 83 -19.08 5.92 -22.70
CA HIS A 83 -20.10 6.93 -22.46
C HIS A 83 -19.74 7.73 -21.22
N TRP A 84 -19.65 9.05 -21.33
CA TRP A 84 -19.61 9.91 -20.15
C TRP A 84 -21.03 10.09 -19.61
N LEU A 85 -21.19 9.90 -18.31
CA LEU A 85 -22.51 10.01 -17.68
C LEU A 85 -22.82 11.46 -17.33
N HIS A 86 -23.94 11.96 -17.84
CA HIS A 86 -24.44 13.31 -17.56
C HIS A 86 -24.86 13.46 -16.10
N SER A 87 -24.58 14.61 -15.48
CA SER A 87 -24.78 14.82 -14.04
C SER A 87 -26.24 14.73 -13.59
N GLU A 88 -27.19 15.07 -14.45
CA GLU A 88 -28.64 15.00 -14.16
C GLU A 88 -29.28 13.66 -14.52
N LEU A 89 -28.51 12.70 -15.07
CA LEU A 89 -29.05 11.39 -15.44
C LEU A 89 -29.43 10.62 -14.18
N THR A 90 -30.69 10.18 -14.09
CA THR A 90 -31.19 9.42 -12.94
C THR A 90 -30.80 7.94 -13.02
N VAL A 91 -30.75 7.26 -11.86
CA VAL A 91 -30.42 5.82 -11.78
C VAL A 91 -31.36 4.91 -12.60
N PRO A 92 -32.69 5.17 -12.69
CA PRO A 92 -33.57 4.44 -13.59
C PRO A 92 -33.24 4.68 -15.07
N GLU A 93 -32.99 5.92 -15.50
CA GLU A 93 -32.60 6.23 -16.88
C GLU A 93 -31.27 5.58 -17.25
N LEU A 94 -30.26 5.68 -16.38
CA LEU A 94 -28.96 5.01 -16.51
C LEU A 94 -29.13 3.50 -16.72
N SER A 95 -30.01 2.88 -15.95
CA SER A 95 -30.32 1.45 -16.05
C SER A 95 -31.03 1.10 -17.37
N GLN A 96 -31.97 1.95 -17.80
CA GLN A 96 -32.70 1.76 -19.06
C GLN A 96 -31.82 1.94 -20.30
N HIS A 97 -30.97 2.99 -20.33
CA HIS A 97 -30.17 3.35 -21.49
C HIS A 97 -28.97 2.41 -21.70
N TYR A 98 -28.29 1.98 -20.64
CA TYR A 98 -27.02 1.24 -20.77
C TYR A 98 -27.04 -0.19 -20.21
N ALA A 99 -27.90 -0.51 -19.23
CA ALA A 99 -27.94 -1.83 -18.58
C ALA A 99 -29.07 -2.77 -19.07
N GLN A 100 -29.91 -2.34 -20.02
CA GLN A 100 -30.84 -3.22 -20.74
C GLN A 100 -30.24 -3.90 -21.99
N PRO A 101 -29.33 -3.29 -22.78
CA PRO A 101 -28.76 -3.94 -23.96
C PRO A 101 -27.64 -4.96 -23.65
N HIS A 102 -26.98 -4.82 -22.49
CA HIS A 102 -25.80 -5.59 -22.08
C HIS A 102 -25.90 -6.00 -20.60
N LEU A 103 -25.17 -7.03 -20.19
CA LEU A 103 -25.16 -7.46 -18.80
C LEU A 103 -24.43 -6.43 -17.93
N GLU A 104 -24.97 -6.11 -16.75
CA GLU A 104 -24.40 -5.09 -15.87
C GLU A 104 -22.94 -5.37 -15.43
N ALA A 105 -22.52 -6.64 -15.45
CA ALA A 105 -21.14 -7.06 -15.19
C ALA A 105 -20.15 -6.82 -16.36
N GLU A 106 -20.64 -6.44 -17.55
CA GLU A 106 -19.83 -6.09 -18.72
C GLU A 106 -19.44 -4.59 -18.71
N TRP A 107 -20.05 -3.81 -17.83
CA TRP A 107 -19.81 -2.37 -17.67
C TRP A 107 -18.89 -2.05 -16.50
N ARG A 108 -18.13 -0.96 -16.64
CA ARG A 108 -17.27 -0.41 -15.60
C ARG A 108 -17.49 1.10 -15.48
N TYR A 109 -17.77 1.55 -14.25
CA TYR A 109 -17.91 2.96 -13.90
C TYR A 109 -16.57 3.45 -13.31
N ASP A 110 -15.90 4.39 -13.95
CA ASP A 110 -14.67 5.02 -13.45
C ASP A 110 -14.93 6.50 -13.11
N LEU A 111 -14.73 6.87 -11.84
CA LEU A 111 -14.72 8.26 -11.40
C LEU A 111 -13.49 8.98 -11.96
N ARG A 112 -13.69 10.07 -12.69
CA ARG A 112 -12.63 10.79 -13.39
C ARG A 112 -12.85 12.30 -13.31
N ILE A 113 -11.76 13.07 -13.31
CA ILE A 113 -11.82 14.52 -13.55
C ILE A 113 -11.93 14.71 -15.07
N ARG A 114 -12.95 15.44 -15.52
CA ARG A 114 -13.21 15.72 -16.95
C ARG A 114 -13.13 17.22 -17.26
N PHE A 115 -13.71 18.04 -16.40
CA PHE A 115 -13.81 19.49 -16.61
C PHE A 115 -12.65 20.16 -15.88
N VAL A 116 -11.60 20.52 -16.64
CA VAL A 116 -10.34 21.01 -16.09
C VAL A 116 -10.31 22.56 -16.20
N PRO A 117 -10.19 23.30 -15.09
CA PRO A 117 -10.09 24.77 -15.13
C PRO A 117 -8.89 25.27 -15.96
N GLN A 118 -8.95 26.50 -16.47
CA GLN A 118 -7.89 27.08 -17.29
C GLN A 118 -6.54 27.13 -16.56
N ASP A 119 -6.50 27.73 -15.37
CA ASP A 119 -5.38 27.63 -14.45
C ASP A 119 -5.66 26.59 -13.37
N PHE A 120 -5.75 25.31 -13.76
CA PHE A 120 -6.02 24.22 -12.81
C PHE A 120 -4.95 24.06 -11.72
N LEU A 121 -3.72 24.57 -11.95
CA LEU A 121 -2.63 24.47 -10.99
C LEU A 121 -2.80 25.44 -9.82
N GLU A 122 -3.17 26.70 -10.07
CA GLU A 122 -3.57 27.62 -8.99
C GLU A 122 -5.00 27.33 -8.50
N THR A 123 -5.91 26.87 -9.36
CA THR A 123 -7.31 26.57 -8.96
C THR A 123 -7.40 25.42 -7.95
N PHE A 124 -6.67 24.31 -8.16
CA PHE A 124 -6.69 23.16 -7.24
C PHE A 124 -5.67 23.27 -6.09
N LYS A 125 -5.06 24.44 -5.90
CA LYS A 125 -3.94 24.66 -4.96
C LYS A 125 -4.34 24.52 -3.50
N ASP A 126 -5.59 24.81 -3.17
CA ASP A 126 -6.18 24.61 -1.85
C ASP A 126 -7.03 23.33 -1.75
N ASP A 127 -7.01 22.48 -2.79
CA ASP A 127 -7.59 21.12 -2.86
C ASP A 127 -6.51 20.10 -3.29
N ASN A 128 -5.63 19.80 -2.34
CA ASN A 128 -4.55 18.83 -2.52
C ASN A 128 -5.06 17.42 -2.92
N THR A 129 -6.33 17.07 -2.65
CA THR A 129 -6.90 15.79 -3.06
C THR A 129 -7.23 15.80 -4.56
N THR A 130 -7.90 16.84 -5.07
CA THR A 130 -8.23 16.94 -6.50
C THR A 130 -6.98 17.06 -7.38
N ILE A 131 -5.96 17.85 -7.01
CA ILE A 131 -4.73 17.93 -7.81
C ILE A 131 -3.95 16.60 -7.83
N GLN A 132 -3.89 15.86 -6.71
CA GLN A 132 -3.26 14.55 -6.68
C GLN A 132 -4.08 13.47 -7.39
N TYR A 133 -5.42 13.57 -7.42
CA TYR A 133 -6.27 12.70 -8.22
C TYR A 133 -6.06 12.94 -9.72
N PHE A 134 -6.03 14.21 -10.14
CA PHE A 134 -5.76 14.59 -11.52
C PHE A 134 -4.37 14.13 -11.97
N TYR A 135 -3.35 14.32 -11.13
CA TYR A 135 -2.00 13.81 -11.39
C TYR A 135 -2.00 12.28 -11.63
N GLN A 136 -2.65 11.51 -10.75
CA GLN A 136 -2.73 10.06 -10.90
C GLN A 136 -3.49 9.63 -12.16
N GLN A 137 -4.54 10.36 -12.55
CA GLN A 137 -5.29 10.13 -13.77
C GLN A 137 -4.42 10.34 -15.01
N VAL A 138 -3.82 11.53 -15.15
CA VAL A 138 -2.97 11.89 -16.29
C VAL A 138 -1.75 10.96 -16.39
N ARG A 139 -1.15 10.59 -15.26
CA ARG A 139 -0.07 9.59 -15.17
C ARG A 139 -0.52 8.19 -15.58
N ASN A 140 -1.71 7.75 -15.19
CA ASN A 140 -2.28 6.47 -15.59
C ASN A 140 -2.53 6.43 -17.11
N ASP A 141 -3.17 7.45 -17.64
CA ASP A 141 -3.51 7.53 -19.07
C ASP A 141 -2.23 7.60 -19.93
N TYR A 142 -1.21 8.33 -19.46
CA TYR A 142 0.14 8.28 -20.03
C TYR A 142 0.69 6.84 -20.08
N MET A 143 0.75 6.15 -18.93
CA MET A 143 1.29 4.78 -18.86
C MET A 143 0.51 3.76 -19.70
N GLN A 144 -0.81 3.93 -19.88
CA GLN A 144 -1.65 3.01 -20.65
C GLN A 144 -1.71 3.32 -22.16
N HIS A 145 -1.57 4.57 -22.58
CA HIS A 145 -1.94 5.01 -23.94
C HIS A 145 -0.89 5.87 -24.67
N TYR A 146 0.13 6.40 -23.97
CA TYR A 146 1.10 7.34 -24.56
C TYR A 146 2.57 7.03 -24.25
N ALA A 147 2.87 6.19 -23.25
CA ALA A 147 4.25 5.90 -22.85
C ALA A 147 5.08 5.14 -23.92
N SER A 148 4.42 4.47 -24.87
CA SER A 148 5.03 3.88 -26.07
C SER A 148 5.16 4.84 -27.27
N LYS A 149 4.67 6.10 -27.14
CA LYS A 149 4.71 7.16 -28.16
C LYS A 149 5.72 8.27 -27.83
N VAL A 150 6.24 8.31 -26.61
CA VAL A 150 7.28 9.26 -26.18
C VAL A 150 8.68 8.70 -26.43
N SER A 151 9.70 9.57 -26.42
CA SER A 151 11.09 9.12 -26.49
C SER A 151 11.58 8.56 -25.16
N ASP A 152 12.54 7.62 -25.20
CA ASP A 152 13.23 7.05 -24.02
C ASP A 152 13.69 8.13 -23.03
N GLY A 153 14.20 9.27 -23.52
CA GLY A 153 14.62 10.41 -22.68
C GLY A 153 13.46 11.07 -21.94
N MET A 154 12.30 11.21 -22.57
CA MET A 154 11.08 11.76 -21.95
C MET A 154 10.46 10.76 -20.96
N ALA A 155 10.45 9.48 -21.30
CA ALA A 155 10.01 8.42 -20.39
C ALA A 155 10.90 8.32 -19.14
N LEU A 156 12.22 8.47 -19.29
CA LEU A 156 13.17 8.58 -18.17
C LEU A 156 12.86 9.79 -17.27
N GLN A 157 12.57 10.96 -17.86
CA GLN A 157 12.22 12.17 -17.10
C GLN A 157 10.93 11.99 -16.29
N LEU A 158 9.85 11.56 -16.94
CA LEU A 158 8.54 11.35 -16.32
C LEU A 158 8.60 10.30 -15.19
N GLY A 159 9.32 9.20 -15.41
CA GLY A 159 9.50 8.17 -14.38
C GLY A 159 10.38 8.63 -13.20
N CYS A 160 11.45 9.40 -13.45
CA CYS A 160 12.27 9.94 -12.36
C CYS A 160 11.52 11.00 -11.52
N LEU A 161 10.68 11.83 -12.15
CA LEU A 161 9.79 12.75 -11.45
C LEU A 161 8.79 12.00 -10.54
N GLU A 162 8.21 10.91 -11.04
CA GLU A 162 7.34 10.05 -10.21
C GLU A 162 8.13 9.40 -9.06
N ILE A 163 9.36 8.89 -9.26
CA ILE A 163 10.16 8.32 -8.17
C ILE A 163 10.40 9.36 -7.06
N ARG A 164 10.71 10.63 -7.41
CA ARG A 164 10.89 11.71 -6.43
C ARG A 164 9.60 12.10 -5.72
N ARG A 165 8.47 12.12 -6.43
CA ARG A 165 7.13 12.38 -5.86
C ARG A 165 6.69 11.26 -4.90
N TYR A 166 6.89 10.01 -5.32
CA TYR A 166 6.44 8.81 -4.62
C TYR A 166 7.31 8.50 -3.39
N TYR A 167 8.62 8.72 -3.47
CA TYR A 167 9.56 8.67 -2.34
C TYR A 167 9.89 10.07 -1.81
N LYS A 168 8.87 10.86 -1.49
CA LYS A 168 9.01 12.27 -1.09
C LYS A 168 9.96 12.50 0.10
N ASP A 169 10.13 11.51 0.99
CA ASP A 169 10.99 11.62 2.20
C ASP A 169 12.45 11.15 1.96
N MET A 170 12.77 10.54 0.82
CA MET A 170 14.10 9.97 0.54
C MET A 170 15.17 11.06 0.34
N ASN A 171 16.39 10.84 0.83
CA ASN A 171 17.56 11.70 0.57
C ASN A 171 17.72 11.98 -0.95
N PRO A 172 18.04 13.21 -1.39
CA PRO A 172 18.41 13.50 -2.77
C PRO A 172 19.43 12.52 -3.40
N ASN A 173 20.45 12.09 -2.66
CA ASN A 173 21.44 11.11 -3.13
C ASN A 173 21.01 9.64 -2.92
N GLY A 174 19.77 9.40 -2.47
CA GLY A 174 19.28 8.09 -2.05
C GLY A 174 19.39 6.99 -3.11
N LEU A 175 19.22 7.32 -4.40
CA LEU A 175 19.35 6.34 -5.49
C LEU A 175 20.80 6.08 -5.94
N GLU A 176 21.79 6.84 -5.47
CA GLU A 176 23.21 6.56 -5.78
C GLU A 176 23.70 5.29 -5.08
N LYS A 177 23.12 4.98 -3.90
CA LYS A 177 23.40 3.76 -3.15
C LYS A 177 22.87 2.53 -3.90
N LYS A 178 23.76 1.55 -4.10
CA LYS A 178 23.49 0.31 -4.83
C LYS A 178 22.30 -0.47 -4.23
N SER A 179 22.29 -0.67 -2.92
CA SER A 179 21.24 -1.39 -2.17
C SER A 179 19.87 -0.70 -2.29
N ASN A 180 19.84 0.63 -2.17
CA ASN A 180 18.63 1.45 -2.36
C ASN A 180 18.06 1.32 -3.80
N PHE A 181 18.91 1.28 -4.84
CA PHE A 181 18.44 1.06 -6.21
C PHE A 181 17.96 -0.39 -6.42
N GLU A 182 18.69 -1.37 -5.89
CA GLU A 182 18.35 -2.79 -6.04
C GLU A 182 17.02 -3.15 -5.36
N LEU A 183 16.62 -2.44 -4.31
CA LEU A 183 15.27 -2.48 -3.73
C LEU A 183 14.18 -2.07 -4.73
N LEU A 184 14.39 -0.94 -5.41
CA LEU A 184 13.46 -0.38 -6.39
C LEU A 184 13.38 -1.21 -7.67
N GLU A 185 14.50 -1.84 -8.07
CA GLU A 185 14.60 -2.69 -9.26
C GLU A 185 13.99 -4.09 -9.05
N ASN A 186 14.29 -4.76 -7.93
CA ASN A 186 14.00 -6.18 -7.75
C ASN A 186 12.60 -6.49 -7.19
N GLU A 187 12.08 -5.67 -6.27
CA GLU A 187 10.85 -6.03 -5.52
C GLU A 187 9.60 -5.32 -6.06
N LEU A 188 9.71 -4.02 -6.34
CA LEU A 188 8.62 -3.23 -6.92
C LEU A 188 8.60 -3.32 -8.45
N GLY A 189 9.77 -3.50 -9.04
CA GLY A 189 9.98 -3.50 -10.48
C GLY A 189 9.91 -2.10 -11.09
N LEU A 190 10.85 -1.82 -12.00
CA LEU A 190 10.91 -0.55 -12.75
C LEU A 190 9.62 -0.25 -13.54
N HIS A 191 8.80 -1.26 -13.84
CA HIS A 191 7.54 -1.15 -14.58
C HIS A 191 6.47 -0.29 -13.89
N LEU A 192 6.59 -0.03 -12.58
CA LEU A 192 5.70 0.91 -11.86
C LEU A 192 5.97 2.37 -12.27
N PHE A 193 7.20 2.67 -12.68
CA PHE A 193 7.72 4.02 -12.93
C PHE A 193 8.01 4.30 -14.42
N PHE A 194 8.35 3.26 -15.18
CA PHE A 194 8.82 3.38 -16.57
C PHE A 194 8.05 2.42 -17.50
N PRO A 195 7.82 2.79 -18.77
CA PRO A 195 7.24 1.88 -19.77
C PRO A 195 8.09 0.62 -19.99
N LYS A 196 7.44 -0.48 -20.35
CA LYS A 196 8.12 -1.76 -20.65
C LYS A 196 9.06 -1.63 -21.84
N GLU A 197 8.71 -0.77 -22.78
CA GLU A 197 9.46 -0.40 -23.98
C GLU A 197 10.86 0.13 -23.61
N LEU A 198 10.92 1.11 -22.69
CA LEU A 198 12.18 1.67 -22.17
C LEU A 198 12.97 0.66 -21.31
N ILE A 199 12.28 -0.16 -20.53
CA ILE A 199 12.93 -1.19 -19.71
C ILE A 199 13.60 -2.26 -20.60
N ASN A 200 12.94 -2.63 -21.70
CA ASN A 200 13.41 -3.65 -22.63
C ASN A 200 14.39 -3.11 -23.69
N SER A 201 14.42 -1.79 -23.96
CA SER A 201 15.34 -1.19 -24.95
C SER A 201 16.80 -1.12 -24.46
N MET A 202 17.05 -1.26 -23.16
CA MET A 202 18.36 -1.05 -22.55
C MET A 202 18.81 -2.20 -21.64
N LYS A 203 20.13 -2.42 -21.53
CA LYS A 203 20.68 -3.36 -20.54
C LYS A 203 20.48 -2.81 -19.12
N PRO A 204 20.12 -3.62 -18.10
CA PRO A 204 19.82 -3.13 -16.74
C PRO A 204 20.89 -2.20 -16.14
N LYS A 205 22.19 -2.53 -16.29
CA LYS A 205 23.30 -1.67 -15.82
C LYS A 205 23.36 -0.29 -16.51
N GLN A 206 22.92 -0.18 -17.76
CA GLN A 206 22.83 1.08 -18.50
C GLN A 206 21.59 1.88 -18.06
N LEU A 207 20.44 1.20 -17.95
CA LEU A 207 19.19 1.79 -17.49
C LEU A 207 19.32 2.34 -16.06
N ARG A 208 19.89 1.57 -15.13
CA ARG A 208 20.23 2.00 -13.76
C ARG A 208 21.03 3.30 -13.76
N LYS A 209 22.11 3.36 -14.55
CA LYS A 209 22.97 4.55 -14.64
C LYS A 209 22.20 5.77 -15.18
N LEU A 210 21.36 5.59 -16.19
CA LEU A 210 20.54 6.66 -16.76
C LEU A 210 19.49 7.17 -15.75
N ILE A 211 18.81 6.28 -15.05
CA ILE A 211 17.85 6.64 -14.00
C ILE A 211 18.55 7.42 -12.88
N GLN A 212 19.71 6.96 -12.40
CA GLN A 212 20.50 7.70 -11.39
C GLN A 212 20.90 9.10 -11.88
N GLN A 213 21.39 9.22 -13.13
CA GLN A 213 21.80 10.50 -13.72
C GLN A 213 20.62 11.45 -13.97
N THR A 214 19.46 10.94 -14.39
CA THR A 214 18.25 11.75 -14.60
C THR A 214 17.59 12.14 -13.29
N PHE A 215 17.55 11.24 -12.29
CA PHE A 215 16.99 11.52 -10.97
C PHE A 215 17.72 12.65 -10.25
N GLN A 216 19.05 12.77 -10.38
CA GLN A 216 19.79 13.90 -9.80
C GLN A 216 19.42 15.28 -10.40
N GLY A 217 18.71 15.32 -11.54
CA GLY A 217 18.10 16.56 -12.04
C GLY A 217 16.83 16.99 -11.29
N TYR A 218 16.26 16.10 -10.48
CA TYR A 218 14.98 16.26 -9.77
C TYR A 218 15.08 15.95 -8.26
N SER A 219 16.24 15.52 -7.78
CA SER A 219 16.42 14.88 -6.48
C SER A 219 16.07 15.76 -5.27
N THR A 220 16.03 17.08 -5.44
CA THR A 220 15.66 18.08 -4.42
C THR A 220 14.25 18.65 -4.56
N LEU A 221 13.46 18.22 -5.56
CA LEU A 221 12.11 18.75 -5.78
C LEU A 221 11.11 18.26 -4.73
N LYS A 222 10.21 19.15 -4.31
CA LYS A 222 9.03 18.81 -3.50
C LYS A 222 7.95 18.13 -4.35
N GLN A 223 7.03 17.43 -3.69
CA GLN A 223 5.94 16.67 -4.32
C GLN A 223 5.19 17.50 -5.39
N ASP A 224 4.82 18.74 -5.08
CA ASP A 224 4.00 19.58 -5.97
C ASP A 224 4.80 20.05 -7.19
N GLN A 225 6.08 20.37 -6.99
CA GLN A 225 7.03 20.69 -8.06
C GLN A 225 7.26 19.49 -8.98
N CYS A 226 7.25 18.26 -8.46
CA CYS A 226 7.28 17.06 -9.31
C CYS A 226 6.02 16.92 -10.17
N MET A 227 4.84 17.25 -9.63
CA MET A 227 3.57 17.22 -10.37
C MET A 227 3.53 18.31 -11.46
N GLU A 228 3.82 19.57 -11.10
CA GLU A 228 3.97 20.70 -12.03
C GLU A 228 4.92 20.36 -13.19
N ARG A 229 6.10 19.82 -12.87
CA ARG A 229 7.09 19.44 -13.90
C ARG A 229 6.60 18.31 -14.78
N PHE A 230 5.98 17.27 -14.21
CA PHE A 230 5.42 16.16 -14.97
C PHE A 230 4.34 16.62 -15.95
N PHE A 231 3.40 17.46 -15.49
CA PHE A 231 2.39 18.08 -16.36
C PHE A 231 3.06 18.90 -17.48
N SER A 232 4.01 19.77 -17.15
CA SER A 232 4.72 20.60 -18.14
C SER A 232 5.49 19.78 -19.18
N THR A 233 6.14 18.68 -18.77
CA THR A 233 6.87 17.79 -19.67
C THR A 233 5.89 17.02 -20.58
N LEU A 234 4.83 16.44 -20.02
CA LEU A 234 3.86 15.63 -20.76
C LEU A 234 3.04 16.45 -21.78
N ALA A 235 2.74 17.72 -21.47
CA ALA A 235 1.99 18.61 -22.35
C ALA A 235 2.65 18.85 -23.72
N HIS A 236 3.96 18.58 -23.87
CA HIS A 236 4.68 18.66 -25.14
C HIS A 236 4.29 17.58 -26.16
N CYS A 237 3.62 16.50 -25.73
CA CYS A 237 3.19 15.41 -26.63
C CYS A 237 1.74 14.92 -26.40
N TYR A 238 1.09 15.33 -25.32
CA TYR A 238 -0.26 14.89 -24.98
C TYR A 238 -1.05 16.02 -24.28
N SER A 239 -2.09 16.52 -24.95
CA SER A 239 -3.09 17.41 -24.35
C SER A 239 -4.00 16.63 -23.41
N PHE A 240 -3.72 16.65 -22.11
CA PHE A 240 -4.55 16.02 -21.07
C PHE A 240 -5.61 16.96 -20.48
N THR A 241 -5.71 18.19 -20.96
CA THR A 241 -6.70 19.22 -20.56
C THR A 241 -7.77 19.47 -21.63
N GLN A 242 -7.68 18.79 -22.78
CA GLN A 242 -8.54 19.01 -23.95
C GLN A 242 -8.97 17.66 -24.54
N GLU A 243 -10.24 17.54 -24.94
CA GLU A 243 -10.73 16.42 -25.75
C GLU A 243 -10.84 16.83 -27.22
N LYS A 244 -10.62 15.88 -28.13
CA LYS A 244 -10.54 16.10 -29.58
C LYS A 244 -11.48 15.13 -30.31
N PHE A 245 -12.37 15.66 -31.14
CA PHE A 245 -13.43 14.92 -31.83
C PHE A 245 -13.34 15.12 -33.35
N ALA A 246 -13.42 14.03 -34.12
CA ALA A 246 -13.29 14.06 -35.58
C ALA A 246 -14.69 14.09 -36.21
N CYS A 247 -15.11 15.24 -36.71
CA CYS A 247 -16.51 15.53 -37.04
C CYS A 247 -16.66 16.30 -38.35
N GLN A 248 -17.90 16.54 -38.77
CA GLN A 248 -18.22 17.37 -39.93
C GLN A 248 -18.92 18.66 -39.50
N LEU A 249 -18.28 19.79 -39.77
CA LEU A 249 -18.88 21.10 -39.56
C LEU A 249 -19.88 21.41 -40.68
N MET A 250 -21.12 21.73 -40.30
CA MET A 250 -22.20 22.01 -41.23
C MET A 250 -22.34 23.52 -41.45
N LEU A 251 -21.77 23.99 -42.56
CA LEU A 251 -21.96 25.34 -43.10
C LEU A 251 -22.72 25.21 -44.44
N SER A 252 -22.59 26.19 -45.34
CA SER A 252 -23.05 26.11 -46.74
C SER A 252 -22.53 24.87 -47.51
N TRP A 253 -21.50 24.23 -46.98
CA TRP A 253 -20.97 22.92 -47.37
C TRP A 253 -20.49 22.19 -46.10
N SER A 254 -20.39 20.86 -46.13
CA SER A 254 -19.84 20.08 -45.01
C SER A 254 -18.31 20.01 -45.10
N ILE A 255 -17.62 20.32 -43.99
CA ILE A 255 -16.15 20.22 -43.89
C ILE A 255 -15.79 19.22 -42.81
N LYS A 256 -14.94 18.23 -43.12
CA LYS A 256 -14.34 17.37 -42.09
C LYS A 256 -13.31 18.19 -41.30
N ILE A 257 -13.50 18.28 -39.99
CA ILE A 257 -12.65 19.02 -39.07
C ILE A 257 -12.35 18.22 -37.81
N ASP A 258 -11.33 18.66 -37.09
CA ASP A 258 -11.10 18.26 -35.72
C ASP A 258 -11.66 19.35 -34.78
N LEU A 259 -12.69 19.05 -34.01
CA LEU A 259 -13.18 19.94 -32.97
C LEU A 259 -12.41 19.65 -31.67
N VAL A 260 -11.78 20.68 -31.09
CA VAL A 260 -11.07 20.62 -29.81
C VAL A 260 -11.85 21.41 -28.78
N ILE A 261 -12.11 20.78 -27.63
CA ILE A 261 -12.88 21.34 -26.52
C ILE A 261 -12.04 21.19 -25.24
N GLY A 262 -11.87 22.28 -24.50
CA GLY A 262 -11.18 22.33 -23.21
C GLY A 262 -11.32 23.72 -22.59
N PRO A 263 -10.53 24.10 -21.58
CA PRO A 263 -10.72 25.37 -20.86
C PRO A 263 -10.56 26.64 -21.70
N GLU A 264 -9.94 26.56 -22.88
CA GLU A 264 -9.82 27.67 -23.85
C GLU A 264 -11.06 27.81 -24.76
N GLY A 265 -12.19 27.19 -24.40
CA GLY A 265 -13.42 27.17 -25.20
C GLY A 265 -13.45 26.06 -26.27
N ILE A 266 -14.18 26.34 -27.35
CA ILE A 266 -14.40 25.44 -28.48
C ILE A 266 -13.61 25.98 -29.69
N SER A 267 -12.74 25.14 -30.27
CA SER A 267 -11.89 25.53 -31.41
C SER A 267 -11.85 24.47 -32.52
N GLN A 268 -11.82 24.91 -33.77
CA GLN A 268 -11.52 24.08 -34.94
C GLN A 268 -10.01 23.94 -35.14
N HIS A 269 -9.55 22.70 -35.32
CA HIS A 269 -8.27 22.38 -35.96
C HIS A 269 -8.49 21.81 -37.36
N SER A 270 -7.49 21.97 -38.23
CA SER A 270 -7.44 21.39 -39.58
C SER A 270 -5.96 21.21 -39.95
N GLU A 271 -5.63 20.16 -40.72
CA GLU A 271 -4.26 19.60 -40.80
C GLU A 271 -3.13 20.58 -41.20
N ASN A 272 -3.47 21.71 -41.85
CA ASN A 272 -2.50 22.67 -42.40
C ASN A 272 -2.74 24.12 -41.93
N SER A 273 -3.48 24.35 -40.84
CA SER A 273 -3.78 25.70 -40.34
C SER A 273 -3.70 25.82 -38.82
N ASN A 274 -3.43 27.03 -38.33
CA ASN A 274 -3.57 27.36 -36.91
C ASN A 274 -5.01 27.08 -36.43
N PRO A 275 -5.21 26.75 -35.13
CA PRO A 275 -6.54 26.64 -34.56
C PRO A 275 -7.36 27.92 -34.72
N ALA A 276 -8.63 27.77 -35.06
CA ALA A 276 -9.61 28.84 -35.11
C ALA A 276 -10.60 28.68 -33.95
N HIS A 277 -10.64 29.66 -33.05
CA HIS A 277 -11.64 29.71 -31.97
C HIS A 277 -13.04 29.91 -32.56
N LEU A 278 -14.01 29.15 -32.08
CA LEU A 278 -15.41 29.16 -32.56
C LEU A 278 -16.38 29.79 -31.54
N ALA A 279 -16.24 29.45 -30.26
CA ALA A 279 -17.09 29.96 -29.17
C ALA A 279 -16.47 29.69 -27.79
N ALA A 280 -16.64 30.64 -26.86
CA ALA A 280 -16.42 30.44 -25.43
C ALA A 280 -17.69 29.84 -24.77
N PHE A 281 -17.55 29.18 -23.62
CA PHE A 281 -18.68 28.48 -22.99
C PHE A 281 -19.78 29.44 -22.51
N SER A 282 -19.41 30.64 -22.05
CA SER A 282 -20.33 31.75 -21.73
C SER A 282 -21.07 32.37 -22.93
N GLU A 283 -20.77 31.95 -24.17
CA GLU A 283 -21.49 32.34 -25.39
C GLU A 283 -22.56 31.31 -25.80
N ILE A 284 -22.55 30.10 -25.24
CA ILE A 284 -23.50 29.02 -25.56
C ILE A 284 -24.85 29.28 -24.88
N GLN A 285 -25.93 29.29 -25.66
CA GLN A 285 -27.28 29.60 -25.16
C GLN A 285 -28.18 28.36 -25.03
N SER A 286 -27.99 27.36 -25.88
CA SER A 286 -28.67 26.07 -25.84
C SER A 286 -28.00 25.06 -26.77
N MET A 287 -28.23 23.78 -26.50
CA MET A 287 -27.78 22.67 -27.35
C MET A 287 -28.93 21.70 -27.64
N CYS A 288 -28.89 21.08 -28.82
CA CYS A 288 -29.83 20.03 -29.24
C CYS A 288 -29.06 18.89 -29.89
N ILE A 289 -29.50 17.65 -29.68
CA ILE A 289 -28.95 16.45 -30.32
C ILE A 289 -30.04 15.79 -31.15
N SER A 290 -29.80 15.64 -32.45
CA SER A 290 -30.67 14.95 -33.40
C SER A 290 -30.00 13.69 -33.94
N ALA A 291 -30.71 12.56 -33.91
CA ALA A 291 -30.26 11.35 -34.61
C ALA A 291 -30.45 11.52 -36.12
N GLY A 292 -29.37 11.36 -36.89
CA GLY A 292 -29.35 11.46 -38.34
C GLY A 292 -29.62 10.14 -39.05
N SER A 293 -29.46 10.14 -40.37
CA SER A 293 -29.46 8.93 -41.19
C SER A 293 -28.22 8.07 -40.91
N GLU A 294 -28.36 6.74 -41.07
CA GLU A 294 -27.27 5.75 -40.98
C GLU A 294 -26.48 5.74 -39.66
N GLY A 295 -27.08 6.22 -38.55
CA GLY A 295 -26.52 6.13 -37.19
C GLY A 295 -25.60 7.28 -36.79
N GLN A 296 -25.33 8.22 -37.69
CA GLN A 296 -24.72 9.52 -37.37
C GLN A 296 -25.66 10.34 -36.48
N ALA A 297 -25.12 11.35 -35.80
CA ALA A 297 -25.91 12.33 -35.05
C ALA A 297 -25.44 13.76 -35.35
N GLU A 298 -26.34 14.72 -35.19
CA GLU A 298 -26.07 16.15 -35.33
C GLU A 298 -26.21 16.82 -33.96
N LEU A 299 -25.15 17.54 -33.56
CA LEU A 299 -25.13 18.43 -32.40
C LEU A 299 -25.26 19.87 -32.90
N THR A 300 -26.38 20.52 -32.57
CA THR A 300 -26.66 21.91 -32.91
C THR A 300 -26.52 22.79 -31.68
N MET A 301 -25.68 23.83 -31.75
CA MET A 301 -25.38 24.76 -30.66
C MET A 301 -25.82 26.18 -31.02
N GLN A 302 -26.69 26.78 -30.22
CA GLN A 302 -27.05 28.19 -30.39
C GLN A 302 -26.01 29.08 -29.70
N ILE A 303 -25.35 29.94 -30.46
CA ILE A 303 -24.32 30.87 -29.97
C ILE A 303 -24.89 32.28 -29.91
N LYS A 304 -24.63 32.97 -28.81
CA LYS A 304 -25.04 34.35 -28.54
C LYS A 304 -24.39 35.32 -29.54
N GLY A 305 -25.21 35.91 -30.41
CA GLY A 305 -24.77 36.89 -31.41
C GLY A 305 -24.65 36.34 -32.84
N ASN A 306 -24.74 35.03 -33.03
CA ASN A 306 -24.77 34.42 -34.35
C ASN A 306 -26.23 34.21 -34.82
N GLU A 307 -26.56 34.64 -36.04
CA GLU A 307 -27.90 34.45 -36.64
C GLU A 307 -28.18 32.98 -37.03
N GLN A 308 -27.13 32.18 -37.22
CA GLN A 308 -27.23 30.74 -37.50
C GLN A 308 -26.56 29.94 -36.39
N PRO A 309 -27.16 28.80 -35.94
CA PRO A 309 -26.55 27.94 -34.96
C PRO A 309 -25.37 27.15 -35.55
N LEU A 310 -24.42 26.77 -34.71
CA LEU A 310 -23.29 25.94 -35.08
C LEU A 310 -23.70 24.46 -35.06
N SER A 311 -23.90 23.86 -36.24
CA SER A 311 -24.22 22.44 -36.37
C SER A 311 -22.98 21.60 -36.70
N VAL A 312 -22.86 20.45 -36.02
CA VAL A 312 -21.74 19.51 -36.16
C VAL A 312 -22.26 18.08 -36.23
N THR A 313 -21.91 17.35 -37.29
CA THR A 313 -22.28 15.94 -37.47
C THR A 313 -21.15 15.01 -37.01
N THR A 314 -21.48 14.04 -36.15
CA THR A 314 -20.56 13.07 -35.54
C THR A 314 -20.65 11.69 -36.19
N SER A 315 -19.72 10.79 -35.85
CA SER A 315 -19.76 9.39 -36.31
C SER A 315 -20.88 8.57 -35.68
N SER A 316 -21.36 8.98 -34.48
CA SER A 316 -22.36 8.26 -33.69
C SER A 316 -23.08 9.16 -32.70
N LEU A 317 -24.27 8.73 -32.25
CA LEU A 317 -25.01 9.39 -31.17
C LEU A 317 -24.19 9.50 -29.88
N ALA A 318 -23.46 8.44 -29.51
CA ALA A 318 -22.59 8.42 -28.33
C ALA A 318 -21.50 9.50 -28.40
N GLU A 319 -20.93 9.76 -29.58
CA GLU A 319 -19.96 10.85 -29.77
C GLU A 319 -20.62 12.22 -29.59
N ALA A 320 -21.82 12.44 -30.13
CA ALA A 320 -22.56 13.69 -29.96
C ALA A 320 -22.98 13.95 -28.49
N GLU A 321 -23.42 12.91 -27.78
CA GLU A 321 -23.70 12.97 -26.34
C GLU A 321 -22.42 13.26 -25.54
N ASN A 322 -21.31 12.56 -25.81
CA ASN A 322 -20.02 12.79 -25.17
C ASN A 322 -19.51 14.24 -25.38
N MET A 323 -19.71 14.82 -26.57
CA MET A 323 -19.38 16.21 -26.89
C MET A 323 -20.30 17.21 -26.16
N ALA A 324 -21.62 17.01 -26.23
CA ALA A 324 -22.59 17.88 -25.59
C ALA A 324 -22.40 17.91 -24.06
N TYR A 325 -22.21 16.74 -23.44
CA TYR A 325 -21.95 16.64 -21.99
C TYR A 325 -20.61 17.26 -21.57
N LEU A 326 -19.64 17.40 -22.48
CA LEU A 326 -18.38 18.10 -22.22
C LEU A 326 -18.62 19.62 -22.15
N ILE A 327 -19.24 20.18 -23.19
CA ILE A 327 -19.55 21.61 -23.31
C ILE A 327 -20.46 22.04 -22.16
N ASP A 328 -21.53 21.28 -21.89
CA ASP A 328 -22.51 21.53 -20.83
C ASP A 328 -21.90 21.48 -19.42
N GLY A 329 -20.86 20.65 -19.23
CA GLY A 329 -20.09 20.62 -17.98
C GLY A 329 -19.18 21.83 -17.81
N TYR A 330 -18.53 22.31 -18.89
CA TYR A 330 -17.77 23.55 -18.86
C TYR A 330 -18.65 24.79 -18.65
N CYS A 331 -19.83 24.87 -19.29
CA CYS A 331 -20.80 25.95 -19.06
C CYS A 331 -21.23 26.04 -17.57
N ARG A 332 -21.43 24.90 -16.90
CA ARG A 332 -21.65 24.84 -15.44
C ARG A 332 -20.42 25.23 -14.63
N LEU A 333 -19.22 24.78 -15.04
CA LEU A 333 -17.97 25.05 -14.30
C LEU A 333 -17.62 26.55 -14.28
N GLU A 334 -17.89 27.28 -15.37
CA GLU A 334 -17.77 28.74 -15.43
C GLU A 334 -18.89 29.49 -14.67
N GLY A 335 -19.91 28.78 -14.16
CA GLY A 335 -21.08 29.40 -13.53
C GLY A 335 -22.03 30.11 -14.51
N SER A 336 -21.94 29.82 -15.81
CA SER A 336 -22.83 30.43 -16.82
C SER A 336 -24.28 29.95 -16.72
N THR A 337 -24.52 28.75 -16.15
CA THR A 337 -25.86 28.22 -15.87
C THR A 337 -25.92 27.38 -14.59
N GLU A 338 -27.04 27.44 -13.86
CA GLU A 338 -27.33 26.52 -12.75
C GLU A 338 -27.81 25.13 -13.23
N GLY A 339 -28.34 25.05 -14.46
CA GLY A 339 -28.89 23.83 -15.08
C GLY A 339 -28.22 23.47 -16.41
N SER A 340 -28.62 22.33 -16.98
CA SER A 340 -28.14 21.88 -18.28
C SER A 340 -28.74 22.68 -19.44
N LEU A 341 -27.91 22.98 -20.44
CA LEU A 341 -28.27 23.64 -21.69
C LEU A 341 -28.79 22.66 -22.77
N ILE A 342 -28.81 21.35 -22.49
CA ILE A 342 -29.14 20.31 -23.46
C ILE A 342 -30.66 20.07 -23.51
N SER A 343 -31.27 20.51 -24.61
CA SER A 343 -32.68 20.25 -24.91
C SER A 343 -32.89 18.80 -25.36
N ARG A 344 -33.59 17.99 -24.54
CA ARG A 344 -33.99 16.62 -24.89
C ARG A 344 -35.31 16.65 -25.70
N PRO A 345 -35.39 16.06 -26.92
CA PRO A 345 -36.61 16.06 -27.70
C PRO A 345 -37.68 15.13 -27.10
N CYS A 346 -38.76 15.72 -26.58
CA CYS A 346 -39.84 15.01 -25.90
C CYS A 346 -40.68 14.11 -26.83
N LYS A 347 -40.33 12.82 -26.94
CA LYS A 347 -41.21 11.78 -27.52
C LYS A 347 -42.32 11.43 -26.53
N GLY A 348 -43.35 12.28 -26.48
CA GLY A 348 -44.36 12.27 -25.43
C GLY A 348 -45.31 11.07 -25.39
N ARG A 349 -45.79 10.75 -24.18
CA ARG A 349 -47.04 10.02 -23.91
C ARG A 349 -47.77 10.64 -22.73
N ASP A 350 -48.43 11.77 -22.97
CA ASP A 350 -49.43 12.32 -22.05
C ASP A 350 -50.61 11.35 -21.87
N ILE A 351 -50.58 10.54 -20.82
CA ILE A 351 -51.78 9.84 -20.34
C ILE A 351 -52.23 10.49 -19.04
N LYS A 352 -53.13 11.46 -19.18
CA LYS A 352 -53.85 12.09 -18.06
C LYS A 352 -54.55 11.02 -17.23
N ARG A 353 -54.03 10.72 -16.04
CA ARG A 353 -54.79 10.19 -14.90
C ARG A 353 -54.65 11.17 -13.75
N LYS A 354 -55.78 11.57 -13.16
CA LYS A 354 -55.85 12.58 -12.11
C LYS A 354 -55.25 12.00 -10.81
N LEU A 355 -54.44 12.78 -10.11
CA LEU A 355 -54.29 12.60 -8.67
C LEU A 355 -55.58 13.02 -7.95
N PRO A 356 -55.98 12.35 -6.86
CA PRO A 356 -56.92 12.90 -5.88
C PRO A 356 -56.24 13.95 -4.98
N ASP A 357 -57.05 14.74 -4.27
CA ASP A 357 -56.60 15.95 -3.55
C ASP A 357 -55.72 15.71 -2.32
N ILE A 358 -54.89 16.72 -2.01
CA ILE A 358 -53.89 16.73 -0.92
C ILE A 358 -54.46 17.33 0.38
N PRO A 359 -54.45 16.59 1.51
CA PRO A 359 -54.52 17.17 2.86
C PRO A 359 -53.20 17.88 3.22
N LYS A 360 -53.26 19.10 3.75
CA LYS A 360 -52.08 19.96 3.93
C LYS A 360 -51.39 19.80 5.30
N LYS A 361 -50.05 19.70 5.27
CA LYS A 361 -49.04 20.13 6.27
C LYS A 361 -49.36 20.03 7.78
N VAL A 362 -48.50 19.30 8.50
CA VAL A 362 -47.94 19.74 9.81
C VAL A 362 -46.42 19.54 9.80
N SER A 363 -45.71 20.32 10.61
CA SER A 363 -44.27 20.63 10.55
C SER A 363 -43.30 19.58 11.12
N ARG A 364 -42.10 19.52 10.51
CA ARG A 364 -40.74 19.28 11.08
C ARG A 364 -40.58 18.31 12.27
N GLY A 365 -39.85 17.22 12.03
CA GLY A 365 -39.08 16.45 13.01
C GLY A 365 -37.74 16.00 12.39
N SER A 366 -36.67 15.87 13.18
CA SER A 366 -35.31 15.60 12.65
C SER A 366 -35.18 14.20 12.05
N ILE A 367 -34.45 14.07 10.95
CA ILE A 367 -34.05 12.78 10.38
C ILE A 367 -32.78 12.29 11.09
N LYS A 368 -32.83 11.05 11.60
CA LYS A 368 -31.67 10.21 11.90
C LYS A 368 -32.05 8.76 11.61
N ASP A 369 -31.05 7.99 11.22
CA ASP A 369 -31.04 6.52 11.13
C ASP A 369 -31.91 5.88 10.02
N SER A 370 -31.27 5.08 9.17
CA SER A 370 -31.91 4.41 8.02
C SER A 370 -31.27 3.06 7.64
N GLY A 371 -31.09 2.19 8.64
CA GLY A 371 -31.24 0.74 8.44
C GLY A 371 -30.21 0.06 7.52
N ILE A 372 -29.02 -0.18 8.08
CA ILE A 372 -28.11 -1.21 7.57
C ILE A 372 -28.55 -2.56 8.15
N TYR A 373 -28.97 -3.51 7.31
CA TYR A 373 -28.67 -4.92 7.58
C TYR A 373 -28.82 -5.83 6.35
N ALA A 374 -27.81 -6.68 6.14
CA ALA A 374 -27.91 -8.05 5.66
C ALA A 374 -26.51 -8.69 5.72
N GLU A 375 -26.01 -8.97 6.92
CA GLU A 375 -24.80 -9.79 7.07
C GLU A 375 -25.06 -11.18 6.48
N ILE A 376 -24.21 -11.64 5.58
CA ILE A 376 -24.17 -13.06 5.21
C ILE A 376 -23.55 -13.78 6.40
N PRO A 377 -24.21 -14.78 7.01
CA PRO A 377 -23.64 -15.48 8.15
C PRO A 377 -22.34 -16.19 7.75
N GLU A 378 -21.21 -15.65 8.19
CA GLU A 378 -19.97 -16.41 8.19
C GLU A 378 -20.19 -17.67 9.02
N ARG A 379 -19.66 -18.80 8.53
CA ARG A 379 -19.77 -20.06 9.26
C ARG A 379 -18.90 -19.96 10.51
N LYS A 380 -19.55 -19.63 11.64
CA LYS A 380 -18.95 -19.77 12.96
C LYS A 380 -18.29 -21.14 13.06
N THR A 381 -16.98 -21.14 13.21
CA THR A 381 -16.30 -22.23 13.90
C THR A 381 -16.78 -22.17 15.34
N ASP A 382 -17.68 -23.08 15.72
CA ASP A 382 -18.23 -23.17 17.09
C ASP A 382 -17.16 -23.68 18.08
N SER A 383 -16.14 -22.86 18.29
CA SER A 383 -15.33 -22.81 19.50
C SER A 383 -15.83 -21.63 20.35
N PRO A 384 -16.11 -21.80 21.65
CA PRO A 384 -16.52 -20.69 22.50
C PRO A 384 -15.44 -19.61 22.50
N ASP A 385 -15.81 -18.38 22.15
CA ASP A 385 -14.84 -17.33 21.86
C ASP A 385 -14.29 -16.70 23.16
N LYS A 386 -13.24 -17.33 23.69
CA LYS A 386 -12.69 -17.15 25.04
C LYS A 386 -12.26 -15.72 25.42
N HIS A 387 -12.30 -14.78 24.49
CA HIS A 387 -11.78 -13.42 24.67
C HIS A 387 -12.85 -12.32 24.54
N ARG A 388 -14.14 -12.66 24.36
CA ARG A 388 -15.24 -11.69 24.36
C ARG A 388 -15.75 -11.50 25.79
N LEU A 389 -15.70 -10.28 26.32
CA LEU A 389 -16.08 -9.95 27.71
C LEU A 389 -17.40 -9.17 27.76
N SER A 390 -18.13 -9.21 28.88
CA SER A 390 -19.20 -8.23 29.11
C SER A 390 -18.63 -6.90 29.59
N ARG A 391 -19.34 -5.81 29.29
CA ARG A 391 -19.07 -4.48 29.86
C ARG A 391 -19.37 -4.45 31.37
N ASP A 392 -20.33 -5.26 31.83
CA ASP A 392 -20.73 -5.36 33.24
C ASP A 392 -19.69 -6.10 34.11
N ASP A 393 -18.77 -6.84 33.49
CA ASP A 393 -17.70 -7.59 34.17
C ASP A 393 -16.46 -6.72 34.45
N VAL A 394 -16.43 -5.46 33.98
CA VAL A 394 -15.25 -4.58 34.01
C VAL A 394 -15.57 -3.25 34.73
N GLU A 395 -15.03 -3.10 35.94
CA GLU A 395 -15.07 -1.87 36.74
C GLU A 395 -13.95 -0.91 36.27
N VAL A 396 -14.28 0.26 35.70
CA VAL A 396 -13.29 1.25 35.22
C VAL A 396 -12.84 2.19 36.34
N GLY A 397 -11.53 2.43 36.44
CA GLY A 397 -10.89 3.36 37.38
C GLY A 397 -10.37 4.64 36.70
N GLN A 398 -9.24 5.16 37.19
CA GLN A 398 -8.64 6.39 36.67
C GLN A 398 -7.94 6.21 35.31
N ILE A 399 -7.75 7.31 34.58
CA ILE A 399 -6.89 7.37 33.39
C ILE A 399 -5.43 7.18 33.82
N LEU A 400 -4.70 6.33 33.10
CA LEU A 400 -3.27 6.08 33.23
C LEU A 400 -2.45 6.85 32.18
N GLY A 401 -3.01 7.08 30.99
CA GLY A 401 -2.37 7.81 29.90
C GLY A 401 -3.25 7.94 28.67
N GLU A 402 -2.79 8.67 27.66
CA GLU A 402 -3.48 8.86 26.38
C GLU A 402 -2.62 8.36 25.21
N GLY A 403 -3.21 7.56 24.33
CA GLY A 403 -2.58 7.01 23.14
C GLY A 403 -3.34 7.37 21.86
N PHE A 404 -2.80 6.97 20.70
CA PHE A 404 -3.25 7.43 19.39
C PHE A 404 -4.75 7.18 19.07
N PHE A 405 -5.38 6.18 19.69
CA PHE A 405 -6.79 5.83 19.50
C PHE A 405 -7.71 6.28 20.65
N GLY A 406 -7.16 6.76 21.77
CA GLY A 406 -7.92 7.07 22.98
C GLY A 406 -7.14 6.83 24.28
N GLU A 407 -7.85 6.84 25.40
CA GLU A 407 -7.26 6.77 26.74
C GLU A 407 -7.02 5.32 27.20
N VAL A 408 -5.94 5.11 27.94
CA VAL A 408 -5.73 3.90 28.73
C VAL A 408 -6.18 4.19 30.16
N HIS A 409 -7.14 3.41 30.66
CA HIS A 409 -7.60 3.47 32.05
C HIS A 409 -7.07 2.26 32.83
N GLU A 410 -6.99 2.36 34.16
CA GLU A 410 -6.99 1.15 35.00
C GLU A 410 -8.42 0.62 35.20
N GLY A 411 -8.53 -0.61 35.70
CA GLY A 411 -9.79 -1.16 36.16
C GLY A 411 -9.65 -2.49 36.86
N VAL A 412 -10.78 -3.11 37.17
CA VAL A 412 -10.89 -4.47 37.72
C VAL A 412 -11.83 -5.29 36.84
N TYR A 413 -11.30 -6.34 36.22
CA TYR A 413 -12.10 -7.38 35.58
C TYR A 413 -12.52 -8.43 36.60
N ARG A 414 -13.76 -8.90 36.50
CA ARG A 414 -14.33 -9.97 37.30
C ARG A 414 -14.58 -11.18 36.41
N SER A 415 -13.87 -12.29 36.65
CA SER A 415 -14.03 -13.50 35.84
C SER A 415 -15.38 -14.20 36.11
N PRO A 416 -15.87 -15.07 35.21
CA PRO A 416 -17.05 -15.91 35.45
C PRO A 416 -16.95 -16.81 36.69
N GLU A 417 -15.72 -17.16 37.10
CA GLU A 417 -15.40 -17.92 38.31
C GLU A 417 -15.40 -17.05 39.58
N GLY A 418 -15.52 -15.73 39.43
CA GLY A 418 -15.56 -14.75 40.52
C GLY A 418 -14.21 -14.15 40.91
N GLU A 419 -13.13 -14.47 40.21
CA GLU A 419 -11.81 -13.88 40.46
C GLU A 419 -11.78 -12.39 40.08
N ARG A 420 -11.06 -11.56 40.82
CA ARG A 420 -10.88 -10.13 40.53
C ARG A 420 -9.45 -9.84 40.09
N THR A 421 -9.26 -9.50 38.82
CA THR A 421 -7.96 -9.19 38.23
C THR A 421 -7.86 -7.69 37.95
N ARG A 422 -6.73 -7.04 38.28
CA ARG A 422 -6.48 -5.64 37.86
C ARG A 422 -6.09 -5.60 36.39
N VAL A 423 -6.70 -4.67 35.65
CA VAL A 423 -6.61 -4.60 34.19
C VAL A 423 -6.29 -3.20 33.68
N ALA A 424 -5.65 -3.13 32.52
CA ALA A 424 -5.52 -1.92 31.72
C ALA A 424 -6.56 -1.96 30.60
N ILE A 425 -7.26 -0.84 30.39
CA ILE A 425 -8.40 -0.73 29.47
C ILE A 425 -8.07 0.35 28.44
N LYS A 426 -7.65 -0.07 27.23
CA LYS A 426 -7.44 0.83 26.09
C LYS A 426 -8.82 1.15 25.50
N THR A 427 -9.21 2.42 25.45
CA THR A 427 -10.52 2.86 24.91
C THR A 427 -10.37 3.45 23.51
N CYS A 428 -11.39 3.28 22.68
CA CYS A 428 -11.47 3.90 21.35
C CYS A 428 -12.31 5.18 21.41
N LYS A 429 -11.70 6.36 21.25
CA LYS A 429 -12.41 7.66 21.26
C LYS A 429 -13.14 7.93 19.94
N ASP A 430 -12.55 7.55 18.81
CA ASP A 430 -13.15 7.65 17.48
C ASP A 430 -13.75 6.29 17.09
N CYS A 431 -15.07 6.22 17.02
CA CYS A 431 -15.82 4.99 16.69
C CYS A 431 -16.14 4.86 15.19
N SER A 432 -15.40 5.52 14.30
CA SER A 432 -15.47 5.26 12.86
C SER A 432 -14.95 3.86 12.52
N GLU A 433 -15.56 3.21 11.53
CA GLU A 433 -15.26 1.80 11.18
C GLU A 433 -13.78 1.60 10.76
N ASP A 434 -13.20 2.56 10.03
CA ASP A 434 -11.77 2.59 9.70
C ASP A 434 -10.87 2.58 10.95
N VAL A 435 -11.30 3.17 12.05
CA VAL A 435 -10.53 3.21 13.31
C VAL A 435 -10.78 1.94 14.12
N LYS A 436 -12.04 1.50 14.21
CA LYS A 436 -12.43 0.21 14.83
C LYS A 436 -11.69 -0.98 14.21
N GLU A 437 -11.60 -1.08 12.88
CA GLU A 437 -10.88 -2.17 12.20
C GLU A 437 -9.41 -2.21 12.65
N LYS A 438 -8.75 -1.04 12.73
CA LYS A 438 -7.36 -0.94 13.22
C LYS A 438 -7.25 -1.34 14.68
N PHE A 439 -8.20 -0.95 15.52
CA PHE A 439 -8.26 -1.27 16.95
C PHE A 439 -8.48 -2.78 17.18
N PHE A 440 -9.45 -3.39 16.49
CA PHE A 440 -9.66 -4.83 16.50
C PHE A 440 -8.49 -5.61 15.89
N SER A 441 -7.74 -5.04 14.94
CA SER A 441 -6.53 -5.68 14.41
C SER A 441 -5.44 -5.83 15.48
N GLU A 442 -5.30 -4.86 16.40
CA GLU A 442 -4.37 -4.95 17.53
C GLU A 442 -4.75 -6.10 18.49
N ALA A 443 -6.03 -6.15 18.90
CA ALA A 443 -6.51 -7.21 19.78
C ALA A 443 -6.46 -8.60 19.12
N SER A 444 -6.73 -8.68 17.81
CA SER A 444 -6.65 -9.93 17.04
C SER A 444 -5.22 -10.45 16.95
N LEU A 445 -4.23 -9.57 16.77
CA LEU A 445 -2.81 -9.92 16.81
C LEU A 445 -2.40 -10.44 18.20
N MET A 446 -2.88 -9.80 19.27
CA MET A 446 -2.55 -10.20 20.65
C MET A 446 -3.25 -11.49 21.12
N LYS A 447 -4.33 -11.93 20.47
CA LYS A 447 -5.15 -13.10 20.84
C LYS A 447 -4.36 -14.41 20.93
N ASP A 448 -3.35 -14.57 20.08
CA ASP A 448 -2.54 -15.78 19.96
C ASP A 448 -1.11 -15.63 20.57
N LEU A 449 -0.78 -14.47 21.15
CA LEU A 449 0.54 -14.23 21.76
C LEU A 449 0.60 -14.76 23.20
N ASN A 450 1.50 -15.71 23.45
CA ASN A 450 1.74 -16.29 24.77
C ASN A 450 3.25 -16.39 25.05
N HIS A 451 3.79 -15.38 25.72
CA HIS A 451 5.21 -15.31 26.12
C HIS A 451 5.34 -14.52 27.45
N PRO A 452 6.18 -14.94 28.42
CA PRO A 452 6.28 -14.29 29.73
C PRO A 452 6.63 -12.80 29.66
N HIS A 453 7.42 -12.39 28.68
CA HIS A 453 7.84 -10.99 28.47
C HIS A 453 7.02 -10.25 27.40
N ILE A 454 5.76 -10.63 27.22
CA ILE A 454 4.76 -9.89 26.41
C ILE A 454 3.56 -9.50 27.30
N VAL A 455 2.95 -8.34 27.01
CA VAL A 455 1.69 -7.90 27.62
C VAL A 455 0.55 -8.83 27.21
N ARG A 456 -0.14 -9.45 28.17
CA ARG A 456 -1.18 -10.43 27.88
C ARG A 456 -2.55 -9.77 27.68
N LEU A 457 -3.23 -10.12 26.58
CA LEU A 457 -4.64 -9.84 26.37
C LEU A 457 -5.51 -10.64 27.36
N ILE A 458 -6.48 -9.99 27.99
CA ILE A 458 -7.52 -10.64 28.80
C ILE A 458 -8.80 -10.78 27.96
N GLY A 459 -9.16 -9.76 27.19
CA GLY A 459 -10.24 -9.83 26.22
C GLY A 459 -10.61 -8.49 25.60
N VAL A 460 -11.75 -8.49 24.90
CA VAL A 460 -12.27 -7.37 24.13
C VAL A 460 -13.74 -7.16 24.46
N ILE A 461 -14.17 -5.91 24.56
CA ILE A 461 -15.58 -5.50 24.62
C ILE A 461 -15.88 -4.78 23.31
N GLU A 462 -16.61 -5.46 22.44
CA GLU A 462 -16.96 -5.03 21.07
C GLU A 462 -18.10 -3.99 21.03
N VAL A 463 -18.83 -3.82 22.13
CA VAL A 463 -19.93 -2.85 22.25
C VAL A 463 -19.32 -1.45 22.38
N ASP A 464 -19.78 -0.48 21.58
CA ASP A 464 -19.24 0.89 21.59
C ASP A 464 -19.35 1.60 22.96
N PRO A 465 -18.35 2.41 23.36
CA PRO A 465 -17.03 2.56 22.72
C PRO A 465 -16.15 1.33 22.99
N VAL A 466 -15.57 0.76 21.93
CA VAL A 466 -14.80 -0.50 21.98
C VAL A 466 -13.65 -0.41 22.99
N TRP A 467 -13.47 -1.45 23.81
CA TRP A 467 -12.38 -1.57 24.79
C TRP A 467 -11.52 -2.82 24.54
N ILE A 468 -10.19 -2.66 24.65
CA ILE A 468 -9.23 -3.77 24.74
C ILE A 468 -8.75 -3.87 26.19
N VAL A 469 -8.92 -5.05 26.80
CA VAL A 469 -8.64 -5.31 28.21
C VAL A 469 -7.40 -6.18 28.32
N MET A 470 -6.37 -5.67 29.01
CA MET A 470 -5.04 -6.28 29.16
C MET A 470 -4.66 -6.39 30.64
N GLU A 471 -3.64 -7.18 30.97
CA GLU A 471 -3.04 -7.18 32.31
C GLU A 471 -2.47 -5.78 32.68
N LEU A 472 -2.71 -5.33 33.92
CA LEU A 472 -2.14 -4.09 34.44
C LEU A 472 -0.79 -4.34 35.14
N TYR A 473 0.22 -3.55 34.81
CA TYR A 473 1.55 -3.62 35.43
C TYR A 473 1.82 -2.36 36.25
N THR A 474 2.11 -2.53 37.56
CA THR A 474 2.03 -1.46 38.55
C THR A 474 3.22 -0.50 38.56
N HIS A 475 4.30 -0.82 37.86
CA HIS A 475 5.50 0.03 37.76
C HIS A 475 5.54 0.85 36.45
N GLY A 476 4.48 0.81 35.63
CA GLY A 476 4.32 1.67 34.46
C GLY A 476 5.32 1.38 33.34
N GLU A 477 5.63 2.42 32.56
CA GLU A 477 6.57 2.36 31.44
C GLU A 477 8.03 2.29 31.92
N LEU A 478 8.83 1.45 31.26
CA LEU A 478 10.25 1.26 31.55
C LEU A 478 11.04 2.57 31.40
N GLY A 479 10.65 3.44 30.45
CA GLY A 479 11.26 4.76 30.28
C GLY A 479 11.21 5.61 31.57
N GLN A 480 10.02 5.77 32.16
CA GLN A 480 9.86 6.52 33.41
C GLN A 480 10.52 5.80 34.59
N TYR A 481 10.31 4.49 34.70
CA TYR A 481 10.88 3.67 35.78
C TYR A 481 12.42 3.79 35.87
N LEU A 482 13.11 3.78 34.72
CA LEU A 482 14.57 3.95 34.66
C LEU A 482 15.04 5.33 35.15
N VAL A 483 14.30 6.40 34.87
CA VAL A 483 14.64 7.76 35.33
C VAL A 483 14.45 7.89 36.83
N GLU A 484 13.35 7.36 37.36
CA GLU A 484 13.04 7.38 38.80
C GLU A 484 14.03 6.52 39.62
N HIS A 485 14.42 5.36 39.09
CA HIS A 485 15.26 4.38 39.80
C HIS A 485 16.72 4.38 39.34
N GLN A 486 17.19 5.45 38.67
CA GLN A 486 18.53 5.54 38.05
C GLN A 486 19.71 5.32 39.02
N TYR A 487 19.50 5.53 40.33
CA TYR A 487 20.49 5.32 41.39
C TYR A 487 20.43 3.91 42.04
N VAL A 488 19.45 3.10 41.65
CA VAL A 488 19.15 1.78 42.24
C VAL A 488 19.32 0.65 41.21
N VAL A 489 18.94 0.88 39.95
CA VAL A 489 18.99 -0.12 38.88
C VAL A 489 20.45 -0.45 38.50
N THR A 490 20.86 -1.71 38.68
CA THR A 490 22.25 -2.14 38.42
C THR A 490 22.47 -2.58 36.98
N ARG A 491 23.73 -2.72 36.55
CA ARG A 491 24.08 -3.23 35.21
C ARG A 491 23.52 -4.64 34.96
N VAL A 492 23.39 -5.47 35.99
CA VAL A 492 22.77 -6.80 35.91
C VAL A 492 21.30 -6.66 35.55
N THR A 493 20.58 -5.74 36.19
CA THR A 493 19.17 -5.42 35.92
C THR A 493 18.96 -4.86 34.50
N LEU A 494 19.78 -3.89 34.05
CA LEU A 494 19.71 -3.35 32.69
C LEU A 494 19.95 -4.42 31.62
N THR A 495 20.89 -5.33 31.88
CA THR A 495 21.18 -6.47 31.00
C THR A 495 20.03 -7.50 31.01
N LEU A 496 19.40 -7.73 32.17
CA LEU A 496 18.23 -8.59 32.31
C LEU A 496 17.05 -8.06 31.51
N TYR A 497 16.70 -6.78 31.63
CA TYR A 497 15.63 -6.15 30.85
C TYR A 497 15.90 -6.28 29.35
N SER A 498 17.13 -5.99 28.91
CA SER A 498 17.56 -6.14 27.52
C SER A 498 17.38 -7.58 27.01
N LEU A 499 17.74 -8.58 27.82
CA LEU A 499 17.56 -10.01 27.52
C LEU A 499 16.08 -10.42 27.46
N GLN A 500 15.24 -9.90 28.35
CA GLN A 500 13.81 -10.22 28.40
C GLN A 500 13.07 -9.69 27.17
N ILE A 501 13.35 -8.45 26.77
CA ILE A 501 12.86 -7.86 25.51
C ILE A 501 13.39 -8.66 24.32
N CYS A 502 14.67 -9.03 24.30
CA CYS A 502 15.26 -9.83 23.24
C CYS A 502 14.57 -11.20 23.06
N LYS A 503 14.19 -11.86 24.17
CA LYS A 503 13.43 -13.12 24.14
C LYS A 503 12.02 -12.93 23.58
N ALA A 504 11.34 -11.84 23.94
CA ALA A 504 10.03 -11.50 23.37
C ALA A 504 10.12 -11.30 21.85
N LEU A 505 11.13 -10.58 21.38
CA LEU A 505 11.34 -10.34 19.95
C LEU A 505 11.77 -11.59 19.18
N ALA A 506 12.55 -12.49 19.79
CA ALA A 506 12.84 -13.81 19.21
C ALA A 506 11.58 -14.69 19.06
N TYR A 507 10.64 -14.60 20.01
CA TYR A 507 9.33 -15.25 19.90
C TYR A 507 8.48 -14.65 18.77
N LEU A 508 8.47 -13.31 18.60
CA LEU A 508 7.80 -12.66 17.46
C LEU A 508 8.44 -12.99 16.11
N GLU A 509 9.77 -13.06 16.04
CA GLU A 509 10.54 -13.49 14.85
C GLU A 509 10.12 -14.90 14.41
N GLY A 510 9.91 -15.83 15.35
CA GLY A 510 9.40 -17.18 15.11
C GLY A 510 7.95 -17.26 14.64
N LEU A 511 7.15 -16.20 14.85
CA LEU A 511 5.78 -16.06 14.35
C LEU A 511 5.71 -15.25 13.03
N ASN A 512 6.84 -14.82 12.47
CA ASN A 512 6.93 -13.82 11.39
C ASN A 512 6.15 -12.51 11.71
N LEU A 513 6.01 -12.17 13.00
CA LEU A 513 5.43 -10.89 13.43
C LEU A 513 6.54 -9.86 13.57
N VAL A 514 6.32 -8.66 13.02
CA VAL A 514 7.22 -7.51 13.16
C VAL A 514 6.52 -6.43 13.96
N HIS A 515 7.16 -5.97 15.03
CA HIS A 515 6.63 -5.06 16.04
C HIS A 515 6.48 -3.63 15.50
N ARG A 516 7.45 -3.17 14.70
CA ARG A 516 7.50 -1.88 14.00
C ARG A 516 7.66 -0.61 14.85
N ASP A 517 7.51 -0.70 16.17
CA ASP A 517 7.89 0.36 17.10
C ASP A 517 8.41 -0.22 18.42
N ILE A 518 9.73 -0.39 18.53
CA ILE A 518 10.41 -0.95 19.72
C ILE A 518 11.20 0.18 20.39
N ALA A 519 10.74 0.59 21.57
CA ALA A 519 11.31 1.67 22.37
C ALA A 519 10.91 1.49 23.85
N VAL A 520 11.64 2.10 24.79
CA VAL A 520 11.39 1.90 26.24
C VAL A 520 10.02 2.39 26.75
N ARG A 521 9.34 3.26 25.99
CA ARG A 521 7.94 3.67 26.24
C ARG A 521 6.92 2.55 25.95
N ASN A 522 7.23 1.64 25.02
CA ASN A 522 6.38 0.52 24.62
C ASN A 522 6.72 -0.76 25.44
N VAL A 523 7.44 -0.62 26.55
CA VAL A 523 7.84 -1.71 27.45
C VAL A 523 7.35 -1.38 28.86
N LEU A 524 6.62 -2.30 29.47
CA LEU A 524 6.03 -2.14 30.80
C LEU A 524 6.80 -2.97 31.85
N VAL A 525 6.93 -2.43 33.05
CA VAL A 525 7.61 -3.07 34.18
C VAL A 525 6.60 -3.83 35.03
N ALA A 526 6.66 -5.16 34.99
CA ALA A 526 5.76 -6.04 35.74
C ALA A 526 6.23 -6.24 37.19
N SER A 527 7.54 -6.32 37.40
CA SER A 527 8.22 -6.33 38.70
C SER A 527 9.65 -5.78 38.52
N PRO A 528 10.39 -5.44 39.60
CA PRO A 528 11.74 -4.91 39.49
C PRO A 528 12.73 -5.82 38.71
N ASP A 529 12.43 -7.10 38.56
CA ASP A 529 13.17 -8.12 37.83
C ASP A 529 12.49 -8.59 36.52
N CYS A 530 11.32 -8.05 36.13
CA CYS A 530 10.57 -8.51 34.96
C CYS A 530 9.93 -7.36 34.15
N VAL A 531 10.28 -7.28 32.87
CA VAL A 531 9.66 -6.39 31.87
C VAL A 531 8.89 -7.15 30.80
N LYS A 532 7.95 -6.46 30.15
CA LYS A 532 7.07 -6.98 29.10
C LYS A 532 6.93 -6.00 27.93
N LEU A 533 7.03 -6.49 26.71
CA LEU A 533 6.81 -5.73 25.47
C LEU A 533 5.31 -5.56 25.17
N GLY A 534 4.89 -4.36 24.77
CA GLY A 534 3.49 -4.00 24.48
C GLY A 534 3.34 -2.94 23.37
N ASP A 535 2.12 -2.43 23.22
CA ASP A 535 1.60 -1.61 22.10
C ASP A 535 1.79 -2.24 20.70
N PHE A 536 0.93 -3.23 20.42
CA PHE A 536 0.92 -3.96 19.15
C PHE A 536 0.16 -3.23 18.02
N GLY A 537 -0.32 -2.00 18.25
CA GLY A 537 -1.15 -1.26 17.28
C GLY A 537 -0.50 -1.07 15.90
N LEU A 538 0.83 -0.93 15.89
CA LEU A 538 1.65 -0.87 14.67
C LEU A 538 2.18 -2.23 14.18
N SER A 539 2.16 -3.28 15.00
CA SER A 539 2.72 -4.59 14.64
C SER A 539 1.93 -5.27 13.52
N ARG A 540 2.58 -6.03 12.63
CA ARG A 540 1.91 -6.77 11.55
C ARG A 540 2.66 -8.07 11.23
N TYR A 541 1.93 -9.10 10.80
CA TYR A 541 2.53 -10.30 10.22
C TYR A 541 3.16 -9.97 8.86
N ILE A 542 4.20 -10.72 8.49
CA ILE A 542 4.86 -10.64 7.19
C ILE A 542 4.66 -11.96 6.44
N ASP A 543 3.90 -11.89 5.34
CA ASP A 543 3.80 -12.95 4.33
C ASP A 543 5.14 -13.12 3.57
N GLU A 544 5.21 -14.11 2.67
CA GLU A 544 6.39 -14.53 1.87
C GLU A 544 7.13 -13.42 1.08
N GLN A 545 6.62 -12.18 1.04
CA GLN A 545 7.29 -11.03 0.44
C GLN A 545 8.31 -10.34 1.37
N ASP A 546 8.48 -10.82 2.61
CA ASP A 546 9.57 -10.45 3.53
C ASP A 546 9.58 -8.98 4.04
N TYR A 547 8.57 -8.16 3.70
CA TYR A 547 8.38 -6.82 4.27
C TYR A 547 6.94 -6.29 4.27
N TYR A 548 6.67 -5.33 5.16
CA TYR A 548 5.47 -4.49 5.14
C TYR A 548 5.81 -3.05 4.68
N LYS A 549 4.86 -2.38 4.03
CA LYS A 549 4.96 -0.96 3.59
C LYS A 549 3.84 -0.10 4.18
N ALA A 550 4.19 0.90 4.99
CA ALA A 550 3.23 1.72 5.73
C ALA A 550 2.62 2.88 4.91
N SER A 551 1.38 3.26 5.27
CA SER A 551 0.69 4.48 4.82
C SER A 551 1.13 5.72 5.61
N VAL A 552 0.60 6.90 5.25
CA VAL A 552 1.08 8.20 5.74
C VAL A 552 0.63 8.47 7.18
N SER A 553 1.54 8.26 8.13
CA SER A 553 1.39 8.57 9.55
C SER A 553 2.66 9.25 10.11
N ARG A 554 2.54 9.90 11.29
CA ARG A 554 3.71 10.30 12.11
C ARG A 554 4.44 9.01 12.53
N LEU A 555 5.74 8.94 12.29
CA LEU A 555 6.58 7.78 12.63
C LEU A 555 7.72 8.19 13.57
N PRO A 556 8.23 7.27 14.42
CA PRO A 556 9.29 7.54 15.39
C PRO A 556 10.69 7.55 14.73
N ILE A 557 10.96 8.55 13.88
CA ILE A 557 12.15 8.59 12.99
C ILE A 557 13.47 8.30 13.72
N LYS A 558 13.66 8.84 14.93
CA LYS A 558 14.88 8.66 15.75
C LYS A 558 15.16 7.21 16.19
N TRP A 559 14.17 6.32 16.14
CA TRP A 559 14.29 4.89 16.45
C TRP A 559 14.40 4.00 15.20
N MET A 560 13.93 4.50 14.05
CA MET A 560 13.74 3.70 12.85
C MET A 560 15.05 3.33 12.12
N ALA A 561 15.02 2.19 11.43
CA ALA A 561 16.08 1.77 10.52
C ALA A 561 16.09 2.63 9.23
N PRO A 562 17.25 2.82 8.57
CA PRO A 562 17.36 3.68 7.37
C PRO A 562 16.44 3.27 6.22
N GLU A 563 16.23 1.96 6.01
CA GLU A 563 15.31 1.44 4.99
C GLU A 563 13.83 1.68 5.34
N SER A 564 13.50 1.72 6.64
CA SER A 564 12.17 2.08 7.13
C SER A 564 11.88 3.56 6.95
N ILE A 565 12.90 4.42 7.07
CA ILE A 565 12.77 5.86 6.82
C ILE A 565 12.63 6.14 5.32
N ASN A 566 13.61 5.72 4.51
CA ASN A 566 13.66 6.01 3.07
C ASN A 566 12.51 5.37 2.27
N PHE A 567 12.12 4.12 2.60
CA PHE A 567 11.22 3.31 1.75
C PHE A 567 9.93 2.87 2.43
N ARG A 568 9.74 3.25 3.71
CA ARG A 568 8.63 2.78 4.59
C ARG A 568 8.60 1.24 4.76
N ARG A 569 9.75 0.57 4.57
CA ARG A 569 9.92 -0.89 4.70
C ARG A 569 10.08 -1.30 6.17
N PHE A 570 9.28 -2.27 6.62
CA PHE A 570 9.44 -2.88 7.94
C PHE A 570 9.69 -4.39 7.81
N THR A 571 10.67 -4.91 8.55
CA THR A 571 11.14 -6.31 8.53
C THR A 571 11.69 -6.73 9.89
N ARG A 572 11.96 -8.03 10.06
CA ARG A 572 12.74 -8.57 11.20
C ARG A 572 14.07 -7.81 11.41
N ALA A 573 14.76 -7.46 10.32
CA ALA A 573 16.02 -6.71 10.39
C ALA A 573 15.84 -5.23 10.78
N SER A 574 14.68 -4.59 10.53
CA SER A 574 14.40 -3.24 11.04
C SER A 574 14.06 -3.26 12.53
N ASP A 575 13.38 -4.32 12.99
CA ASP A 575 13.13 -4.53 14.42
C ASP A 575 14.44 -4.78 15.20
N VAL A 576 15.42 -5.50 14.63
CA VAL A 576 16.77 -5.65 15.22
C VAL A 576 17.46 -4.29 15.41
N TRP A 577 17.30 -3.36 14.45
CA TRP A 577 17.83 -2.00 14.58
C TRP A 577 17.13 -1.24 15.73
N MET A 578 15.79 -1.28 15.78
CA MET A 578 15.00 -0.61 16.82
C MET A 578 15.29 -1.20 18.20
N PHE A 579 15.43 -2.52 18.33
CA PHE A 579 15.91 -3.19 19.55
C PHE A 579 17.28 -2.69 19.97
N GLY A 580 18.22 -2.51 19.02
CA GLY A 580 19.51 -1.90 19.28
C GLY A 580 19.40 -0.49 19.88
N VAL A 581 18.46 0.33 19.38
CA VAL A 581 18.15 1.66 19.94
C VAL A 581 17.50 1.53 21.33
N CYS A 582 16.55 0.62 21.53
CA CYS A 582 15.89 0.38 22.82
C CYS A 582 16.88 -0.07 23.91
N VAL A 583 17.87 -0.90 23.59
CA VAL A 583 18.95 -1.26 24.54
C VAL A 583 19.86 -0.05 24.81
N TRP A 584 20.09 0.82 23.83
CA TRP A 584 20.80 2.08 24.08
C TRP A 584 20.02 3.01 25.02
N GLU A 585 18.69 3.11 24.88
CA GLU A 585 17.81 3.84 25.81
C GLU A 585 17.90 3.27 27.23
N ILE A 586 17.86 1.94 27.37
CA ILE A 586 18.00 1.26 28.67
C ILE A 586 19.33 1.65 29.34
N PHE A 587 20.46 1.57 28.62
CA PHE A 587 21.77 1.91 29.17
C PHE A 587 22.09 3.41 29.23
N SER A 588 21.25 4.28 28.66
CA SER A 588 21.36 5.75 28.78
C SER A 588 20.48 6.34 29.90
N MET A 589 19.68 5.51 30.58
CA MET A 589 18.60 5.91 31.50
C MET A 589 17.52 6.74 30.78
N ALA A 590 16.96 6.15 29.71
CA ALA A 590 15.86 6.67 28.89
C ALA A 590 16.10 8.05 28.26
N GLN A 591 17.36 8.38 27.93
CA GLN A 591 17.64 9.55 27.08
C GLN A 591 17.07 9.35 25.68
N GLN A 592 16.55 10.42 25.07
CA GLN A 592 16.06 10.36 23.69
C GLN A 592 17.23 10.05 22.71
N PRO A 593 17.11 9.04 21.84
CA PRO A 593 18.12 8.77 20.81
C PRO A 593 18.22 9.96 19.84
N PHE A 594 19.44 10.38 19.50
CA PHE A 594 19.69 11.56 18.67
C PHE A 594 18.99 12.84 19.17
N SER A 595 19.02 13.08 20.48
CA SER A 595 18.47 14.30 21.11
C SER A 595 19.04 15.61 20.54
N TRP A 596 20.26 15.58 20.00
CA TRP A 596 20.96 16.71 19.38
C TRP A 596 20.69 16.91 17.87
N LEU A 597 19.73 16.17 17.28
CA LEU A 597 19.36 16.28 15.87
C LEU A 597 17.85 16.51 15.71
N GLU A 598 17.48 17.23 14.66
CA GLU A 598 16.12 17.27 14.18
C GLU A 598 15.71 16.00 13.42
N ASN A 599 14.41 15.67 13.42
CA ASN A 599 13.91 14.43 12.81
C ASN A 599 14.27 14.30 11.32
N TRP A 600 14.38 15.41 10.59
CA TRP A 600 14.76 15.42 9.17
C TRP A 600 16.28 15.25 8.94
N GLU A 601 17.11 15.50 9.96
CA GLU A 601 18.57 15.37 9.88
C GLU A 601 19.05 13.94 10.14
N VAL A 602 18.31 13.19 10.96
CA VAL A 602 18.66 11.82 11.41
C VAL A 602 19.09 10.95 10.24
N ILE A 603 18.30 10.91 9.15
CA ILE A 603 18.62 10.06 8.00
C ILE A 603 19.97 10.43 7.37
N ASN A 604 20.26 11.72 7.17
CA ASN A 604 21.52 12.19 6.58
C ASN A 604 22.73 11.79 7.44
N GLN A 605 22.59 11.80 8.78
CA GLN A 605 23.64 11.40 9.71
C GLN A 605 23.80 9.87 9.78
N LEU A 606 22.70 9.11 9.79
CA LEU A 606 22.76 7.64 9.68
C LEU A 606 23.39 7.19 8.36
N GLU A 607 23.15 7.93 7.28
CA GLU A 607 23.70 7.67 5.95
C GLU A 607 25.16 8.10 5.77
N SER A 608 25.66 9.05 6.56
CA SER A 608 27.10 9.41 6.63
C SER A 608 27.90 8.48 7.55
N GLY A 609 27.23 7.59 8.29
CA GLY A 609 27.85 6.60 9.17
C GLY A 609 27.81 6.94 10.67
N VAL A 610 27.18 8.07 11.06
CA VAL A 610 26.99 8.42 12.48
C VAL A 610 26.06 7.41 13.16
N ARG A 611 26.34 7.09 14.42
CA ARG A 611 25.56 6.19 15.29
C ARG A 611 25.48 6.77 16.71
N LEU A 612 24.59 6.22 17.53
CA LEU A 612 24.44 6.61 18.94
C LEU A 612 25.74 6.29 19.73
N PRO A 613 26.25 7.21 20.56
CA PRO A 613 27.52 7.02 21.28
C PRO A 613 27.37 6.03 22.44
N LYS A 614 28.44 5.31 22.81
CA LYS A 614 28.39 4.34 23.93
C LYS A 614 27.97 5.00 25.25
N PRO A 615 26.86 4.57 25.90
CA PRO A 615 26.51 5.05 27.23
C PRO A 615 27.61 4.72 28.26
N LYS A 616 27.78 5.58 29.28
CA LYS A 616 28.86 5.45 30.27
C LYS A 616 28.89 4.05 30.91
N ILE A 617 27.73 3.57 31.37
CA ILE A 617 27.53 2.30 32.07
C ILE A 617 27.41 1.06 31.15
N CYS A 618 27.31 1.23 29.83
CA CYS A 618 27.16 0.11 28.89
C CYS A 618 28.48 -0.69 28.75
N PRO A 619 28.47 -2.04 28.91
CA PRO A 619 29.65 -2.87 28.68
C PRO A 619 30.16 -2.79 27.23
N THR A 620 31.47 -2.72 27.03
CA THR A 620 32.07 -2.62 25.69
C THR A 620 31.69 -3.78 24.76
N PRO A 621 31.68 -5.07 25.19
CA PRO A 621 31.24 -6.17 24.33
C PRO A 621 29.79 -6.02 23.86
N MET A 622 28.91 -5.52 24.73
CA MET A 622 27.50 -5.28 24.41
C MET A 622 27.35 -4.14 23.40
N TYR A 623 28.07 -3.03 23.56
CA TYR A 623 28.06 -1.94 22.58
C TYR A 623 28.62 -2.35 21.20
N SER A 624 29.60 -3.26 21.15
CA SER A 624 30.04 -3.86 19.89
C SER A 624 28.93 -4.68 19.21
N LEU A 625 28.04 -5.34 19.98
CA LEU A 625 26.87 -6.03 19.45
C LEU A 625 25.79 -5.04 18.97
N LEU A 626 25.52 -3.95 19.71
CA LEU A 626 24.63 -2.87 19.26
C LEU A 626 25.14 -2.24 17.93
N SER A 627 26.45 -2.11 17.79
CA SER A 627 27.09 -1.63 16.56
C SER A 627 26.83 -2.56 15.35
N ARG A 628 26.71 -3.88 15.56
CA ARG A 628 26.24 -4.82 14.51
C ARG A 628 24.74 -4.65 14.22
N CYS A 629 23.92 -4.44 15.25
CA CYS A 629 22.47 -4.19 15.10
C CYS A 629 22.20 -2.93 14.26
N TRP A 630 23.06 -1.91 14.37
CA TRP A 630 23.00 -0.69 13.56
C TRP A 630 23.82 -0.74 12.25
N SER A 631 24.12 -1.91 11.71
CA SER A 631 24.64 -2.02 10.35
C SER A 631 23.66 -1.39 9.36
N TYR A 632 24.18 -0.59 8.40
CA TYR A 632 23.33 0.00 7.36
C TYR A 632 22.69 -1.10 6.50
N GLU A 633 23.51 -2.06 6.06
CA GLU A 633 23.07 -3.21 5.27
C GLU A 633 22.31 -4.21 6.16
N THR A 634 21.05 -4.47 5.80
CA THR A 634 20.08 -5.24 6.59
C THR A 634 20.54 -6.67 6.89
N HIS A 635 21.13 -7.33 5.89
CA HIS A 635 21.62 -8.71 5.96
C HIS A 635 22.89 -8.91 6.81
N ALA A 636 23.52 -7.82 7.26
CA ALA A 636 24.68 -7.85 8.15
C ALA A 636 24.31 -7.62 9.64
N ARG A 637 23.02 -7.41 9.93
CA ARG A 637 22.48 -7.34 11.30
C ARG A 637 22.25 -8.78 11.82
N PRO A 638 22.54 -9.08 13.10
CA PRO A 638 22.29 -10.40 13.67
C PRO A 638 20.78 -10.70 13.77
N CYS A 639 20.39 -11.96 13.69
CA CYS A 639 19.02 -12.40 14.00
C CYS A 639 18.72 -12.37 15.51
N PHE A 640 17.45 -12.40 15.92
CA PHE A 640 17.13 -12.37 17.36
C PHE A 640 17.61 -13.62 18.12
N SER A 641 17.74 -14.78 17.46
CA SER A 641 18.33 -15.97 18.09
C SER A 641 19.83 -15.81 18.46
N GLU A 642 20.65 -15.19 17.61
CA GLU A 642 22.04 -14.80 17.95
C GLU A 642 22.08 -13.83 19.14
N LEU A 643 21.16 -12.86 19.15
CA LEU A 643 21.07 -11.83 20.19
C LEU A 643 20.69 -12.44 21.54
N VAL A 644 19.69 -13.34 21.60
CA VAL A 644 19.30 -14.01 22.85
C VAL A 644 20.48 -14.79 23.45
N CYS A 645 21.26 -15.51 22.65
CA CYS A 645 22.47 -16.18 23.12
C CYS A 645 23.49 -15.19 23.69
N SER A 646 23.75 -14.09 22.97
CA SER A 646 24.74 -13.07 23.36
C SER A 646 24.33 -12.32 24.64
N PHE A 647 23.08 -11.89 24.76
CA PHE A 647 22.56 -11.21 25.95
C PHE A 647 22.42 -12.16 27.16
N SER A 648 22.20 -13.46 26.94
CA SER A 648 22.21 -14.46 28.03
C SER A 648 23.61 -14.58 28.65
N GLU A 649 24.65 -14.62 27.82
CA GLU A 649 26.04 -14.67 28.27
C GLU A 649 26.47 -13.36 28.94
N PHE A 650 26.08 -12.19 28.39
CA PHE A 650 26.32 -10.91 29.05
C PHE A 650 25.64 -10.85 30.43
N HIS A 651 24.39 -11.32 30.57
CA HIS A 651 23.71 -11.34 31.87
C HIS A 651 24.43 -12.25 32.88
N ARG A 652 24.89 -13.44 32.45
CA ARG A 652 25.68 -14.35 33.29
C ARG A 652 26.98 -13.70 33.78
N ILE A 653 27.72 -13.06 32.88
CA ILE A 653 29.00 -12.41 33.20
C ILE A 653 28.82 -11.24 34.18
N GLU A 654 27.81 -10.39 33.98
CA GLU A 654 27.55 -9.25 34.87
C GLU A 654 27.09 -9.74 36.26
N LEU A 655 26.23 -10.77 36.33
CA LEU A 655 25.78 -11.39 37.58
C LEU A 655 26.93 -12.03 38.36
N GLU A 656 27.86 -12.72 37.68
CA GLU A 656 29.05 -13.28 38.32
C GLU A 656 29.99 -12.21 38.88
N GLN A 657 30.07 -11.03 38.25
CA GLN A 657 30.84 -9.88 38.74
C GLN A 657 30.19 -9.22 39.96
N GLU A 658 28.86 -9.04 39.95
CA GLU A 658 28.09 -8.47 41.07
C GLU A 658 28.16 -9.38 42.32
N LEU A 659 28.11 -10.69 42.14
CA LEU A 659 28.24 -11.68 43.22
C LEU A 659 29.69 -11.90 43.71
N ASN A 660 30.71 -11.66 42.88
CA ASN A 660 32.13 -11.91 43.21
C ASN A 660 33.05 -10.73 42.87
N PRO A 661 32.87 -9.53 43.47
CA PRO A 661 33.66 -8.34 43.15
C PRO A 661 35.18 -8.54 43.32
N ALA A 662 35.60 -9.43 44.23
CA ALA A 662 37.00 -9.79 44.46
C ALA A 662 37.69 -10.46 43.23
N ARG A 663 36.94 -10.98 42.26
CA ARG A 663 37.49 -11.55 41.01
C ARG A 663 37.62 -10.53 39.87
N SER A 664 37.11 -9.30 40.02
CA SER A 664 37.08 -8.29 38.95
C SER A 664 38.46 -7.87 38.40
N ASN A 665 39.57 -8.24 39.07
CA ASN A 665 40.93 -7.94 38.64
C ASN A 665 41.58 -9.04 37.76
N GLN A 666 40.84 -10.09 37.35
CA GLN A 666 41.34 -11.13 36.44
C GLN A 666 40.41 -11.34 35.24
N VAL A 667 40.74 -10.69 34.11
CA VAL A 667 40.06 -10.87 32.83
C VAL A 667 40.54 -12.18 32.16
N PRO A 668 39.66 -13.13 31.79
CA PRO A 668 40.05 -14.34 31.06
C PRO A 668 40.20 -14.05 29.55
N THR A 669 41.38 -13.62 29.12
CA THR A 669 41.64 -13.14 27.74
C THR A 669 41.82 -14.25 26.68
N SER A 670 41.24 -15.45 26.86
CA SER A 670 41.77 -16.68 26.22
C SER A 670 40.82 -17.52 25.36
N PHE A 671 39.65 -17.02 24.91
CA PHE A 671 38.68 -17.84 24.15
C PHE A 671 37.93 -17.17 22.97
N TYR A 672 38.32 -15.97 22.54
CA TYR A 672 37.70 -15.29 21.39
C TYR A 672 38.74 -14.92 20.31
N ASP A 673 39.21 -15.92 19.58
CA ASP A 673 40.12 -15.72 18.43
C ASP A 673 39.53 -16.35 17.16
N SER A 674 38.66 -15.60 16.48
CA SER A 674 38.12 -15.90 15.13
C SER A 674 37.17 -14.83 14.56
N CYS A 675 37.31 -13.55 14.94
CA CYS A 675 36.59 -12.47 14.23
C CYS A 675 37.29 -11.11 14.39
N THR A 676 38.04 -10.67 13.38
CA THR A 676 38.75 -9.38 13.39
C THR A 676 38.61 -8.60 12.08
N GLU A 677 37.65 -7.68 12.05
CA GLU A 677 37.97 -6.30 11.63
C GLU A 677 37.75 -5.39 12.85
N PRO A 678 38.64 -4.40 13.09
CA PRO A 678 38.46 -3.48 14.20
C PRO A 678 37.33 -2.47 13.91
N PRO A 679 36.60 -1.99 14.93
CA PRO A 679 35.56 -0.99 14.73
C PRO A 679 36.15 0.32 14.15
N PRO A 680 35.38 1.05 13.31
CA PRO A 680 35.83 2.33 12.76
C PRO A 680 36.16 3.31 13.89
N LYS A 681 37.32 3.98 13.78
CA LYS A 681 37.83 4.87 14.83
C LYS A 681 36.84 6.02 15.08
N PRO A 682 36.50 6.34 16.34
CA PRO A 682 35.69 7.52 16.63
C PRO A 682 36.43 8.80 16.24
N SER A 683 35.76 9.69 15.53
CA SER A 683 36.28 11.00 15.15
C SER A 683 36.62 11.82 16.40
N ARG A 684 37.90 12.19 16.56
CA ARG A 684 38.31 13.08 17.65
C ARG A 684 37.76 14.49 17.44
N ILE A 685 36.84 14.90 18.30
CA ILE A 685 36.55 16.31 18.54
C ILE A 685 37.52 16.78 19.63
N ASN A 686 38.31 17.83 19.35
CA ASN A 686 39.21 18.41 20.33
C ASN A 686 38.47 19.43 21.20
N HIS A 687 38.28 19.14 22.48
CA HIS A 687 38.03 20.16 23.49
C HIS A 687 39.23 20.24 24.46
N PHE A 688 39.58 21.46 24.85
CA PHE A 688 40.59 21.73 25.87
C PHE A 688 40.02 21.38 27.25
N GLY A 689 40.84 20.86 28.15
CA GLY A 689 40.39 20.33 29.43
C GLY A 689 40.00 21.40 30.45
N ALA A 690 38.91 21.15 31.18
CA ALA A 690 38.57 21.75 32.47
C ALA A 690 38.69 20.68 33.57
N THR A 691 38.63 21.06 34.84
CA THR A 691 38.76 20.13 35.97
C THR A 691 37.42 19.53 36.42
N HIS A 692 37.44 18.25 36.79
CA HIS A 692 36.29 17.37 37.08
C HIS A 692 35.16 17.95 37.96
N LEU A 693 35.43 18.91 38.85
CA LEU A 693 34.40 19.55 39.67
C LEU A 693 33.52 20.51 38.83
N GLN A 694 34.12 21.23 37.90
CA GLN A 694 33.44 22.20 37.05
C GLN A 694 32.49 21.53 36.04
N GLU A 695 32.81 20.31 35.60
CA GLU A 695 31.92 19.50 34.74
C GLU A 695 30.66 19.02 35.47
N GLN A 696 30.72 18.80 36.79
CA GLN A 696 29.54 18.36 37.55
C GLN A 696 28.55 19.51 37.78
N GLU A 697 29.04 20.68 38.19
CA GLU A 697 28.22 21.89 38.33
C GLU A 697 27.60 22.31 36.99
N GLN A 698 28.37 22.26 35.88
CA GLN A 698 27.84 22.57 34.55
C GLN A 698 26.82 21.54 34.05
N VAL A 699 26.96 20.25 34.36
CA VAL A 699 25.95 19.25 33.98
C VAL A 699 24.66 19.42 34.78
N GLU A 700 24.74 19.76 36.07
CA GLU A 700 23.55 20.01 36.89
C GLU A 700 22.85 21.33 36.51
N GLU A 701 23.62 22.39 36.20
CA GLU A 701 23.10 23.65 35.66
C GLU A 701 22.47 23.46 34.27
N VAL A 702 23.05 22.62 33.40
CA VAL A 702 22.46 22.26 32.09
C VAL A 702 21.19 21.45 32.26
N LEU A 703 21.14 20.48 33.17
CA LEU A 703 19.92 19.70 33.44
C LEU A 703 18.79 20.58 34.01
N ASP A 704 19.11 21.52 34.89
CA ASP A 704 18.11 22.44 35.43
C ASP A 704 17.69 23.53 34.43
N ARG A 705 18.57 23.93 33.52
CA ARG A 705 18.21 24.74 32.35
C ARG A 705 17.30 23.95 31.41
N GLN A 706 17.61 22.69 31.09
CA GLN A 706 16.76 21.82 30.28
C GLN A 706 15.37 21.58 30.90
N ARG A 707 15.27 21.46 32.23
CA ARG A 707 13.96 21.39 32.92
C ARG A 707 13.15 22.69 32.77
N LYS A 708 13.81 23.85 32.76
CA LYS A 708 13.17 25.16 32.54
C LYS A 708 12.82 25.40 31.08
N GLU A 709 13.72 25.06 30.16
CA GLU A 709 13.49 25.06 28.71
C GLU A 709 12.29 24.16 28.36
N MET A 710 12.22 22.92 28.86
CA MET A 710 11.06 22.03 28.67
C MET A 710 9.74 22.58 29.24
N LEU A 711 9.78 23.30 30.37
CA LEU A 711 8.57 23.92 30.94
C LEU A 711 8.12 25.14 30.14
N LEU A 712 9.07 25.92 29.63
CA LEU A 712 8.84 27.06 28.75
C LEU A 712 8.36 26.61 27.37
N ASP A 713 8.92 25.54 26.80
CA ASP A 713 8.45 24.92 25.55
C ASP A 713 7.03 24.39 25.70
N LYS A 714 6.65 23.81 26.85
CA LYS A 714 5.26 23.41 27.11
C LYS A 714 4.32 24.62 27.13
N GLN A 715 4.70 25.69 27.83
CA GLN A 715 3.91 26.93 27.86
C GLN A 715 3.87 27.62 26.48
N TRP A 716 4.95 27.55 25.73
CA TRP A 716 5.06 28.08 24.37
C TRP A 716 4.22 27.28 23.36
N LEU A 717 4.11 25.95 23.53
CA LEU A 717 3.17 25.12 22.77
C LEU A 717 1.70 25.43 23.12
N GLU A 718 1.38 25.63 24.40
CA GLU A 718 0.05 26.08 24.87
C GLU A 718 -0.29 27.50 24.36
N GLU A 719 0.72 28.34 24.05
CA GLU A 719 0.55 29.66 23.46
C GLU A 719 0.58 29.64 21.91
N GLU A 720 1.33 28.74 21.25
CA GLU A 720 1.27 28.53 19.79
C GLU A 720 -0.06 27.91 19.35
N GLU A 721 -0.61 26.96 20.12
CA GLU A 721 -1.97 26.43 19.93
C GLU A 721 -3.03 27.56 19.94
N ARG A 722 -2.68 28.70 20.56
CA ARG A 722 -3.46 29.94 20.66
C ARG A 722 -3.16 30.98 19.56
N GLN A 723 -2.07 30.83 18.82
CA GLN A 723 -1.55 31.80 17.84
C GLN A 723 -1.69 31.32 16.39
N LEU A 724 -2.33 30.17 16.13
CA LEU A 724 -2.55 29.60 14.79
C LEU A 724 -3.63 30.33 13.95
N ASP A 725 -3.74 31.66 14.11
CA ASP A 725 -4.52 32.56 13.25
C ASP A 725 -3.54 33.30 12.30
N PRO A 726 -3.68 33.26 10.96
CA PRO A 726 -2.53 33.38 10.06
C PRO A 726 -2.27 34.77 9.44
N VAL A 727 -0.99 35.21 9.31
CA VAL A 727 -0.61 36.28 8.34
C VAL A 727 0.91 36.39 7.97
N VAL A 728 1.25 36.10 6.69
CA VAL A 728 2.08 36.93 5.74
C VAL A 728 3.65 37.04 5.84
N THR A 729 4.34 36.34 4.91
CA THR A 729 5.52 36.76 4.07
C THR A 729 6.95 36.98 4.65
N SER A 730 8.06 37.02 3.88
CA SER A 730 8.48 36.35 2.60
C SER A 730 9.95 36.65 2.20
N SER A 731 10.47 35.97 1.16
CA SER A 731 11.58 36.39 0.26
C SER A 731 13.04 36.23 0.76
N GLN A 732 14.11 36.12 -0.06
CA GLN A 732 14.27 36.16 -1.54
C GLN A 732 15.65 35.58 -2.04
N ILE A 733 15.83 35.44 -3.38
CA ILE A 733 17.10 35.52 -4.19
C ILE A 733 17.90 34.23 -4.63
N LYS A 734 17.61 33.83 -5.90
CA LYS A 734 18.48 33.56 -7.10
C LYS A 734 19.62 32.49 -7.16
N LEU A 735 19.66 31.83 -8.33
CA LEU A 735 20.73 30.96 -8.92
C LEU A 735 21.55 31.72 -10.00
N PRO A 736 22.74 31.24 -10.48
CA PRO A 736 22.78 30.67 -11.87
C PRO A 736 23.95 29.73 -12.30
N LYS A 737 23.63 28.72 -13.14
CA LYS A 737 24.30 28.21 -14.39
C LYS A 737 25.81 27.80 -14.45
N LYS A 738 26.35 27.13 -15.50
CA LYS A 738 25.99 25.91 -16.32
C LYS A 738 27.05 25.67 -17.46
N ARG A 739 27.56 24.42 -17.64
CA ARG A 739 28.20 23.76 -18.83
C ARG A 739 28.62 22.31 -18.44
N GLY A 740 29.01 21.34 -19.28
CA GLY A 740 29.16 21.22 -20.76
C GLY A 740 30.60 20.92 -21.21
N SER A 741 30.96 19.93 -22.06
CA SER A 741 30.20 18.86 -22.78
C SER A 741 31.16 17.83 -23.45
N SER A 742 30.62 16.82 -24.19
CA SER A 742 31.27 15.98 -25.26
C SER A 742 32.37 14.95 -24.85
N GLU A 743 32.63 13.80 -25.52
CA GLU A 743 32.02 13.14 -26.71
C GLU A 743 32.31 11.60 -26.86
N LYS A 744 31.36 10.86 -27.48
CA LYS A 744 31.48 9.67 -28.39
C LYS A 744 32.03 8.27 -27.96
N SER A 745 31.84 7.30 -28.87
CA SER A 745 31.86 5.82 -28.73
C SER A 745 32.53 5.12 -29.94
N PRO A 746 32.70 3.77 -29.95
CA PRO A 746 31.96 2.96 -30.95
C PRO A 746 31.52 1.52 -30.53
N THR A 747 31.06 0.74 -31.52
CA THR A 747 30.12 -0.40 -31.57
C THR A 747 30.71 -1.86 -31.52
N PRO A 748 29.89 -2.95 -31.56
CA PRO A 748 30.26 -4.32 -31.12
C PRO A 748 30.17 -5.42 -32.22
N PRO A 749 30.23 -6.72 -31.86
CA PRO A 749 29.72 -7.83 -32.69
C PRO A 749 28.68 -8.78 -32.00
N THR A 750 27.61 -9.07 -32.76
CA THR A 750 26.91 -10.35 -33.08
C THR A 750 26.70 -11.49 -32.05
N ALA A 751 25.58 -12.24 -32.22
CA ALA A 751 25.16 -13.40 -31.41
C ALA A 751 24.87 -14.69 -32.25
N PRO A 752 24.87 -15.90 -31.66
CA PRO A 752 24.57 -17.18 -32.32
C PRO A 752 23.19 -17.81 -31.96
N GLN A 753 22.82 -18.91 -32.64
CA GLN A 753 21.53 -19.63 -32.58
C GLN A 753 21.56 -20.97 -31.78
N PRO A 754 20.40 -21.59 -31.45
CA PRO A 754 20.30 -22.75 -30.55
C PRO A 754 20.56 -24.14 -31.19
N CYS A 755 20.67 -25.19 -30.36
CA CYS A 755 21.01 -26.57 -30.76
C CYS A 755 20.06 -27.63 -30.13
N VAL A 756 20.25 -28.92 -30.49
CA VAL A 756 19.27 -30.03 -30.36
C VAL A 756 19.53 -30.93 -29.12
N THR A 757 18.47 -31.59 -28.64
CA THR A 757 18.44 -32.45 -27.44
C THR A 757 18.97 -33.88 -27.63
N ALA A 758 19.49 -34.48 -26.55
CA ALA A 758 19.96 -35.86 -26.47
C ALA A 758 18.90 -36.83 -25.91
N GLN A 759 19.02 -38.12 -26.23
CA GLN A 759 18.07 -39.16 -25.79
C GLN A 759 18.36 -39.65 -24.36
N ILE A 760 17.38 -39.49 -23.46
CA ILE A 760 17.41 -39.99 -22.07
C ILE A 760 16.47 -41.20 -21.95
N ASN A 761 16.95 -42.31 -21.39
CA ASN A 761 16.11 -43.48 -21.09
C ASN A 761 15.16 -43.17 -19.93
N ARG A 762 13.85 -43.23 -20.17
CA ARG A 762 12.79 -42.91 -19.18
C ARG A 762 12.30 -44.13 -18.37
N SER A 763 12.83 -45.32 -18.62
CA SER A 763 12.34 -46.56 -18.02
C SER A 763 12.58 -46.59 -16.51
N GLY A 764 11.53 -46.40 -15.71
CA GLY A 764 11.58 -46.37 -14.24
C GLY A 764 11.78 -44.99 -13.60
N ASP A 765 11.83 -43.91 -14.39
CA ASP A 765 12.02 -42.54 -13.91
C ASP A 765 10.76 -42.03 -13.18
N GLN A 766 10.83 -41.95 -11.84
CA GLN A 766 9.71 -41.51 -10.99
C GLN A 766 9.35 -40.04 -11.24
N VAL A 767 10.33 -39.16 -11.49
CA VAL A 767 10.09 -37.73 -11.75
C VAL A 767 9.35 -37.55 -13.08
N TYR A 768 9.81 -38.22 -14.14
CA TYR A 768 9.08 -38.25 -15.42
C TYR A 768 7.66 -38.78 -15.24
N THR A 769 7.50 -39.85 -14.46
CA THR A 769 6.18 -40.46 -14.17
C THR A 769 5.27 -39.50 -13.39
N GLY A 770 5.80 -38.79 -12.39
CA GLY A 770 5.07 -37.78 -11.60
C GLY A 770 4.60 -36.60 -12.47
N VAL A 771 5.47 -36.08 -13.34
CA VAL A 771 5.13 -34.98 -14.27
C VAL A 771 4.11 -35.42 -15.32
N MET A 772 4.22 -36.63 -15.87
CA MET A 772 3.21 -37.14 -16.81
C MET A 772 1.85 -37.37 -16.14
N ASN A 773 1.83 -37.79 -14.86
CA ASN A 773 0.60 -37.85 -14.08
C ASN A 773 0.03 -36.45 -13.78
N MET A 774 0.87 -35.46 -13.51
CA MET A 774 0.44 -34.06 -13.31
C MET A 774 -0.24 -33.49 -14.57
N VAL A 775 0.42 -33.61 -15.73
CA VAL A 775 -0.12 -33.17 -17.03
C VAL A 775 -1.44 -33.90 -17.34
N LYS A 776 -1.53 -35.20 -17.03
CA LYS A 776 -2.75 -36.00 -17.21
C LYS A 776 -3.90 -35.51 -16.33
N LEU A 777 -3.67 -35.24 -15.04
CA LEU A 777 -4.69 -34.73 -14.13
C LEU A 777 -5.15 -33.32 -14.52
N VAL A 778 -4.25 -32.44 -14.95
CA VAL A 778 -4.60 -31.11 -15.45
C VAL A 778 -5.42 -31.20 -16.74
N ALA A 779 -5.08 -32.11 -17.67
CA ALA A 779 -5.89 -32.36 -18.86
C ALA A 779 -7.28 -32.93 -18.52
N GLN A 780 -7.38 -33.81 -17.52
CA GLN A 780 -8.68 -34.31 -17.03
C GLN A 780 -9.50 -33.20 -16.36
N LEU A 781 -8.88 -32.32 -15.57
CA LEU A 781 -9.52 -31.14 -14.99
C LEU A 781 -10.06 -30.21 -16.10
N MET A 782 -9.25 -29.89 -17.12
CA MET A 782 -9.66 -29.06 -18.26
C MET A 782 -10.85 -29.64 -19.03
N ASN A 783 -10.85 -30.96 -19.28
CA ASN A 783 -11.93 -31.62 -20.00
C ASN A 783 -13.23 -31.72 -19.19
N ASN A 784 -13.14 -31.85 -17.85
CA ASN A 784 -14.30 -32.11 -17.00
C ASN A 784 -14.94 -30.84 -16.42
N ILE A 785 -14.24 -29.71 -16.30
CA ILE A 785 -14.74 -28.57 -15.49
C ILE A 785 -16.05 -27.93 -15.99
N SER A 786 -16.35 -28.09 -17.28
CA SER A 786 -17.59 -27.61 -17.90
C SER A 786 -18.82 -28.41 -17.47
N THR A 787 -18.63 -29.66 -17.03
CA THR A 787 -19.71 -30.57 -16.57
C THR A 787 -19.66 -30.85 -15.07
N LEU A 788 -18.50 -30.71 -14.42
CA LEU A 788 -18.32 -30.97 -12.99
C LEU A 788 -19.02 -29.88 -12.12
N PRO A 789 -19.82 -30.25 -11.10
CA PRO A 789 -20.42 -29.27 -10.20
C PRO A 789 -19.39 -28.63 -9.27
N ALA A 790 -19.62 -27.37 -8.88
CA ALA A 790 -18.64 -26.59 -8.12
C ALA A 790 -18.36 -27.09 -6.68
N SER A 791 -19.21 -27.99 -6.16
CA SER A 791 -18.94 -28.76 -4.94
C SER A 791 -17.76 -29.73 -5.07
N GLU A 792 -17.39 -30.13 -6.29
CA GLU A 792 -16.38 -31.15 -6.57
C GLU A 792 -15.02 -30.57 -7.01
N TYR A 793 -14.94 -29.27 -7.32
CA TYR A 793 -13.66 -28.59 -7.62
C TYR A 793 -12.59 -28.81 -6.51
N PRO A 794 -12.93 -28.76 -5.20
CA PRO A 794 -12.00 -29.12 -4.13
C PRO A 794 -11.51 -30.56 -4.16
N GLY A 795 -12.26 -31.49 -4.74
CA GLY A 795 -11.82 -32.88 -4.94
C GLY A 795 -10.75 -32.96 -6.02
N ALA A 796 -11.04 -32.44 -7.21
CA ALA A 796 -10.12 -32.50 -8.34
C ALA A 796 -8.80 -31.72 -8.10
N VAL A 797 -8.86 -30.55 -7.45
CA VAL A 797 -7.65 -29.78 -7.08
C VAL A 797 -6.88 -30.45 -5.93
N LYS A 798 -7.55 -31.19 -5.05
CA LYS A 798 -6.87 -32.00 -4.02
C LYS A 798 -6.06 -33.15 -4.63
N GLU A 799 -6.55 -33.79 -5.69
CA GLU A 799 -5.77 -34.82 -6.42
C GLU A 799 -4.51 -34.23 -7.05
N VAL A 800 -4.64 -33.10 -7.76
CA VAL A 800 -3.50 -32.33 -8.28
C VAL A 800 -2.48 -32.01 -7.17
N GLY A 801 -2.94 -31.52 -6.02
CA GLY A 801 -2.06 -31.21 -4.89
C GLY A 801 -1.42 -32.44 -4.21
N VAL A 802 -2.05 -33.62 -4.28
CA VAL A 802 -1.45 -34.89 -3.83
C VAL A 802 -0.36 -35.34 -4.81
N THR A 803 -0.62 -35.26 -6.12
CA THR A 803 0.38 -35.59 -7.15
C THR A 803 1.57 -34.63 -7.13
N LEU A 804 1.37 -33.33 -6.85
CA LEU A 804 2.51 -32.41 -6.68
C LEU A 804 3.38 -32.80 -5.47
N ARG A 805 2.77 -33.09 -4.31
CA ARG A 805 3.54 -33.55 -3.14
C ARG A 805 4.31 -34.83 -3.43
N LYS A 806 3.75 -35.78 -4.18
CA LYS A 806 4.52 -36.96 -4.61
C LYS A 806 5.67 -36.58 -5.53
N LEU A 807 5.44 -35.75 -6.55
CA LEU A 807 6.50 -35.30 -7.47
C LEU A 807 7.64 -34.57 -6.74
N ILE A 808 7.34 -33.78 -5.72
CA ILE A 808 8.34 -33.11 -4.88
C ILE A 808 9.19 -34.14 -4.12
N LEU A 809 8.57 -35.16 -3.52
CA LEU A 809 9.29 -36.25 -2.85
C LEU A 809 10.12 -37.10 -3.83
N ASP A 810 9.56 -37.45 -4.99
CA ASP A 810 10.24 -38.18 -6.07
C ASP A 810 11.47 -37.39 -6.61
N VAL A 811 11.50 -36.05 -6.43
CA VAL A 811 12.63 -35.15 -6.74
C VAL A 811 13.60 -34.99 -5.57
N GLU A 812 13.11 -34.97 -4.33
CA GLU A 812 13.95 -34.90 -3.13
C GLU A 812 14.77 -36.18 -2.92
N ASP A 813 14.21 -37.36 -3.22
CA ASP A 813 14.92 -38.64 -3.18
C ASP A 813 16.11 -38.71 -4.15
N ILE A 814 16.02 -38.03 -5.32
CA ILE A 814 17.14 -37.98 -6.27
C ILE A 814 18.11 -36.82 -6.01
N LEU A 815 17.73 -35.79 -5.25
CA LEU A 815 18.55 -34.58 -5.05
C LEU A 815 19.97 -34.88 -4.54
N PRO A 816 20.21 -35.84 -3.61
CA PRO A 816 21.56 -36.21 -3.17
C PRO A 816 22.43 -36.86 -4.26
N SER A 817 21.85 -37.30 -5.38
CA SER A 817 22.55 -37.91 -6.52
C SER A 817 22.85 -36.92 -7.66
N LEU A 818 22.39 -35.68 -7.54
CA LEU A 818 22.58 -34.62 -8.54
C LEU A 818 23.74 -33.70 -8.15
N HIS A 819 24.35 -33.06 -9.15
CA HIS A 819 25.47 -32.16 -8.90
C HIS A 819 25.01 -30.87 -8.20
N SER A 820 25.69 -30.50 -7.11
CA SER A 820 25.26 -29.47 -6.15
C SER A 820 25.00 -28.09 -6.76
N SER A 821 25.65 -27.77 -7.88
CA SER A 821 25.45 -26.50 -8.60
C SER A 821 24.04 -26.32 -9.18
N VAL A 822 23.22 -27.38 -9.27
CA VAL A 822 21.85 -27.33 -9.80
C VAL A 822 20.80 -27.37 -8.69
N ASN A 823 21.20 -27.60 -7.42
CA ASN A 823 20.26 -27.73 -6.30
C ASN A 823 19.47 -26.42 -6.07
N THR A 824 20.09 -25.26 -6.25
CA THR A 824 19.43 -23.94 -6.15
C THR A 824 18.38 -23.72 -7.25
N GLU A 825 18.61 -24.27 -8.45
CA GLU A 825 17.69 -24.18 -9.58
C GLU A 825 16.46 -25.06 -9.34
N ILE A 826 16.68 -26.33 -8.95
CA ILE A 826 15.63 -27.29 -8.60
C ILE A 826 14.80 -26.81 -7.39
N GLU A 827 15.45 -26.29 -6.35
CA GLU A 827 14.77 -25.74 -5.17
C GLU A 827 13.97 -24.46 -5.50
N GLY A 828 14.47 -23.62 -6.42
CA GLY A 828 13.72 -22.51 -6.99
C GLY A 828 12.44 -22.96 -7.71
N THR A 829 12.53 -24.01 -8.54
CA THR A 829 11.36 -24.58 -9.22
C THR A 829 10.40 -25.30 -8.27
N LYS A 830 10.89 -25.98 -7.22
CA LYS A 830 10.03 -26.54 -6.16
C LYS A 830 9.20 -25.45 -5.47
N ARG A 831 9.77 -24.28 -5.20
CA ARG A 831 9.04 -23.12 -4.63
C ARG A 831 8.01 -22.56 -5.61
N LEU A 832 8.37 -22.43 -6.89
CA LEU A 832 7.44 -22.02 -7.94
C LEU A 832 6.18 -22.90 -7.99
N LEU A 833 6.35 -24.23 -8.01
CA LEU A 833 5.20 -25.16 -8.06
C LEU A 833 4.28 -25.10 -6.85
N ASN A 834 4.82 -24.85 -5.64
CA ASN A 834 3.98 -24.67 -4.44
C ASN A 834 3.18 -23.36 -4.50
N LYS A 835 3.77 -22.31 -5.08
CA LYS A 835 3.06 -21.04 -5.37
C LYS A 835 1.99 -21.23 -6.45
N ASP A 836 2.27 -21.96 -7.51
CA ASP A 836 1.29 -22.23 -8.60
C ASP A 836 0.12 -23.09 -8.13
N LEU A 837 0.37 -24.08 -7.25
CA LEU A 837 -0.70 -24.83 -6.58
C LEU A 837 -1.54 -23.91 -5.66
N SER A 838 -0.91 -22.96 -4.98
CA SER A 838 -1.61 -21.99 -4.12
C SER A 838 -2.49 -21.03 -4.93
N GLU A 839 -2.00 -20.55 -6.08
CA GLU A 839 -2.80 -19.76 -7.03
C GLU A 839 -3.95 -20.58 -7.61
N LEU A 840 -3.72 -21.86 -7.97
CA LEU A 840 -4.78 -22.78 -8.40
C LEU A 840 -5.86 -22.96 -7.33
N ILE A 841 -5.49 -23.14 -6.06
CA ILE A 841 -6.43 -23.23 -4.93
C ILE A 841 -7.21 -21.92 -4.75
N ASN A 842 -6.58 -20.76 -4.91
CA ASN A 842 -7.24 -19.46 -4.83
C ASN A 842 -8.23 -19.24 -5.98
N LYS A 843 -7.85 -19.58 -7.23
CA LYS A 843 -8.77 -19.53 -8.38
C LYS A 843 -9.91 -20.55 -8.28
N MET A 844 -9.66 -21.71 -7.69
CA MET A 844 -10.68 -22.71 -7.40
C MET A 844 -11.69 -22.21 -6.36
N ARG A 845 -11.24 -21.59 -5.26
CA ARG A 845 -12.13 -20.93 -4.28
C ARG A 845 -12.97 -19.84 -4.94
N LEU A 846 -12.37 -19.01 -5.79
CA LEU A 846 -13.07 -17.95 -6.53
C LEU A 846 -14.12 -18.53 -7.50
N ALA A 847 -13.80 -19.62 -8.21
CA ALA A 847 -14.74 -20.32 -9.10
C ALA A 847 -15.87 -21.03 -8.34
N GLN A 848 -15.61 -21.51 -7.12
CA GLN A 848 -16.64 -22.08 -6.24
C GLN A 848 -17.59 -21.00 -5.71
N GLN A 849 -17.06 -19.86 -5.25
CA GLN A 849 -17.84 -18.70 -4.79
C GLN A 849 -18.70 -18.10 -5.92
N ASN A 850 -18.16 -18.04 -7.14
CA ASN A 850 -18.86 -17.50 -8.33
C ASN A 850 -19.62 -18.55 -9.14
N SER A 851 -19.81 -19.76 -8.61
CA SER A 851 -20.42 -20.88 -9.35
C SER A 851 -21.88 -20.67 -9.78
N ILE A 852 -22.58 -19.73 -9.14
CA ILE A 852 -23.96 -19.31 -9.43
C ILE A 852 -24.06 -17.88 -9.98
N THR A 853 -22.93 -17.20 -10.22
CA THR A 853 -22.90 -15.82 -10.75
C THR A 853 -22.55 -15.81 -12.23
N SER A 854 -22.75 -14.68 -12.91
CA SER A 854 -22.32 -14.47 -14.30
C SER A 854 -20.80 -14.60 -14.50
N LEU A 855 -20.00 -14.62 -13.43
CA LEU A 855 -18.55 -14.80 -13.48
C LEU A 855 -18.12 -16.28 -13.48
N LYS A 856 -19.06 -17.25 -13.42
CA LYS A 856 -18.76 -18.69 -13.41
C LYS A 856 -17.73 -19.10 -14.45
N GLU A 857 -17.97 -18.79 -15.73
CA GLU A 857 -17.09 -19.17 -16.84
C GLU A 857 -15.74 -18.46 -16.80
N GLU A 858 -15.71 -17.21 -16.34
CA GLU A 858 -14.49 -16.41 -16.16
C GLU A 858 -13.60 -17.03 -15.07
N CYS A 859 -14.17 -17.32 -13.90
CA CYS A 859 -13.45 -17.92 -12.79
C CYS A 859 -13.02 -19.37 -13.10
N GLN A 860 -13.85 -20.15 -13.82
CA GLN A 860 -13.44 -21.46 -14.37
C GLN A 860 -12.24 -21.31 -15.31
N ARG A 861 -12.24 -20.35 -16.26
CA ARG A 861 -11.12 -20.13 -17.19
C ARG A 861 -9.84 -19.72 -16.46
N GLN A 862 -9.93 -18.88 -15.44
CA GLN A 862 -8.77 -18.51 -14.61
C GLN A 862 -8.23 -19.69 -13.79
N MET A 863 -9.10 -20.56 -13.26
CA MET A 863 -8.69 -21.80 -12.59
C MET A 863 -7.99 -22.77 -13.56
N LEU A 864 -8.51 -22.94 -14.78
CA LEU A 864 -7.84 -23.75 -15.80
C LEU A 864 -6.49 -23.14 -16.23
N SER A 865 -6.40 -21.81 -16.31
CA SER A 865 -5.15 -21.12 -16.61
C SER A 865 -4.09 -21.40 -15.53
N ALA A 866 -4.45 -21.34 -14.25
CA ALA A 866 -3.53 -21.66 -13.15
C ALA A 866 -3.11 -23.13 -13.16
N ALA A 867 -4.03 -24.06 -13.45
CA ALA A 867 -3.73 -25.48 -13.59
C ALA A 867 -2.77 -25.75 -14.77
N HIS A 868 -2.94 -25.05 -15.89
CA HIS A 868 -2.08 -25.16 -17.06
C HIS A 868 -0.66 -24.61 -16.79
N THR A 869 -0.51 -23.50 -16.05
CA THR A 869 0.80 -23.03 -15.57
C THR A 869 1.48 -24.09 -14.71
N LEU A 870 0.79 -24.63 -13.69
CA LEU A 870 1.34 -25.68 -12.82
C LEU A 870 1.82 -26.91 -13.61
N ALA A 871 1.12 -27.31 -14.67
CA ALA A 871 1.55 -28.39 -15.57
C ALA A 871 2.78 -28.02 -16.42
N LEU A 872 2.85 -26.79 -16.93
CA LEU A 872 3.99 -26.28 -17.70
C LEU A 872 5.25 -26.22 -16.82
N ASP A 873 5.16 -25.65 -15.62
CA ASP A 873 6.30 -25.55 -14.72
C ASP A 873 6.70 -26.90 -14.11
N SER A 874 5.76 -27.85 -14.00
CA SER A 874 6.11 -29.25 -13.68
C SER A 874 6.95 -29.90 -14.79
N LYS A 875 6.74 -29.52 -16.06
CA LYS A 875 7.62 -29.92 -17.16
C LYS A 875 8.97 -29.18 -17.10
N ASN A 876 8.98 -27.90 -16.75
CA ASN A 876 10.23 -27.14 -16.57
C ASN A 876 11.12 -27.76 -15.47
N LEU A 877 10.52 -28.27 -14.39
CA LEU A 877 11.25 -29.04 -13.35
C LEU A 877 11.89 -30.32 -13.91
N LEU A 878 11.18 -31.08 -14.75
CA LEU A 878 11.72 -32.27 -15.42
C LEU A 878 12.89 -31.90 -16.34
N ASP A 879 12.72 -30.87 -17.18
CA ASP A 879 13.76 -30.42 -18.11
C ASP A 879 15.02 -29.88 -17.36
N ALA A 880 14.87 -29.31 -16.16
CA ALA A 880 15.97 -28.92 -15.26
C ALA A 880 16.66 -30.14 -14.60
N VAL A 881 15.89 -31.09 -14.07
CA VAL A 881 16.38 -32.35 -13.50
C VAL A 881 17.15 -33.17 -14.54
N ASP A 882 16.68 -33.19 -15.79
CA ASP A 882 17.37 -33.88 -16.89
C ASP A 882 18.67 -33.20 -17.31
N GLN A 883 18.71 -31.87 -17.32
CA GLN A 883 19.97 -31.13 -17.49
C GLN A 883 20.95 -31.39 -16.32
N ALA A 884 20.47 -31.53 -15.09
CA ALA A 884 21.29 -31.93 -13.95
C ALA A 884 21.86 -33.34 -14.12
N ARG A 885 21.03 -34.31 -14.54
CA ARG A 885 21.42 -35.71 -14.84
C ARG A 885 22.41 -35.80 -15.99
N LEU A 886 22.29 -34.97 -17.03
CA LEU A 886 23.23 -34.92 -18.14
C LEU A 886 24.60 -34.38 -17.68
N LYS A 887 24.64 -33.29 -16.90
CA LYS A 887 25.87 -32.76 -16.29
C LYS A 887 26.55 -33.81 -15.38
N ALA A 888 25.79 -34.40 -14.45
CA ALA A 888 26.29 -35.42 -13.51
C ALA A 888 26.77 -36.74 -14.17
N ASN A 889 26.47 -36.99 -15.45
CA ASN A 889 27.05 -38.10 -16.20
C ASN A 889 28.25 -37.69 -17.08
N LEU A 890 28.46 -36.39 -17.33
CA LEU A 890 29.67 -35.85 -17.96
C LEU A 890 30.82 -35.71 -16.94
N ASP A 891 30.51 -35.44 -15.68
CA ASP A 891 31.49 -35.32 -14.59
C ASP A 891 31.98 -36.67 -14.00
N LYS A 892 31.51 -37.80 -14.54
CA LYS A 892 32.04 -39.13 -14.17
C LYS A 892 33.32 -39.42 -14.95
N PRO A 893 34.45 -39.74 -14.28
CA PRO A 893 35.67 -40.13 -14.98
C PRO A 893 35.45 -41.43 -15.77
N ASP A 894 35.92 -41.45 -17.02
CA ASP A 894 35.79 -42.59 -17.93
C ASP A 894 36.64 -43.77 -17.41
N SER A 895 35.98 -44.74 -16.78
CA SER A 895 36.59 -45.90 -16.09
C SER A 895 37.11 -46.97 -17.07
N ARG A 896 37.88 -46.52 -18.06
CA ARG A 896 38.43 -47.31 -19.18
C ARG A 896 39.90 -46.99 -19.47
N LYS A 897 40.63 -46.40 -18.52
CA LYS A 897 42.05 -46.01 -18.68
C LYS A 897 42.96 -46.37 -17.48
N GLU A 898 42.69 -47.50 -16.82
CA GLU A 898 43.54 -48.04 -15.73
C GLU A 898 44.01 -49.50 -15.96
N ASN A 899 43.90 -50.04 -17.18
CA ASN A 899 44.26 -51.44 -17.49
C ASN A 899 45.37 -51.65 -18.56
N ASP A 900 45.89 -50.59 -19.18
CA ASP A 900 46.91 -50.68 -20.25
C ASP A 900 48.29 -50.14 -19.79
N SER A 901 48.77 -50.57 -18.62
CA SER A 901 50.13 -50.23 -18.15
C SER A 901 50.82 -51.30 -17.27
N GLU A 902 50.52 -52.59 -17.49
CA GLU A 902 51.38 -53.72 -17.08
C GLU A 902 51.48 -54.76 -18.22
N LEU A 903 52.34 -54.48 -19.22
CA LEU A 903 52.99 -55.46 -20.11
C LEU A 903 54.08 -54.81 -20.97
#